data_AF-A0A6I2UAN9-F1
#
_entry.id   AF-A0A6I2UAN9-F1
#
_cell.length_a   1.000
_cell.length_b   1.000
_cell.length_c   1.000
_cell.angle_alpha   90.00
_cell.angle_beta   90.00
_cell.angle_gamma   90.00
#
_symmetry.space_group_name_H-M   'P 1'
#
loop_
_entity.id
_entity.type
_entity.pdbx_description
1 polymer ?
#
loop_
_entity_poly.entity_id
_entity_poly.type
_entity_poly.pdbx_seq_one_letter_code
_entity_poly.pdbx_strand_id
1 'polypeptide(L)'
;MMVVYINSYVELKKQISKKTKYIIYGAGKMGRLLFSFMHTNDIDNELTCFLETQHSNDYELFAKKVYSLATIPKEYLGGEYSVIIATSEDNHESMLNAIQKFDFGGIYCLKNNFFKEIAIELRREKYKYWNDRLQKNVERITDTSKENGVLLITPPYWDVYAPFSAVPSLVAAMKQKFVEVEQLDLGIECFHVAIREFWGEIAQRFISERYYDMVVSQYHYNPYNTYEDYKKDVWFFSQDSFPFREIKQRSCDFNKIQLGVLTAFYDEILNMESSFIDFDSVKSIIDDEDNFLCSNLFETILQEKIWKRLTQKRCLYGISVTSVGQFLPACKIAKLIKRIHKGAKVVIGGSCVDVFLRSDCCCKIDLHRYFDYVIVGEGESALCSLYDYSNNVSKGIELDIMDIPNLAFIDANNIVKYTTSVLEDVEGLSVADYDDLDLDMYVSPKLILPYQASRGCHYGYCAFCNHDEKYRHNYRPKTAKKIVEDLVLLKKKYGVTDIQFVDEAIRPDQFEKMVYEMAANLEFKHINWIYYSRVSLEYNKDMLKKAYANGCRMVMFGIETFNQRLLNFIKKGINSEASKYCIKLFHENKIKVYAWMLCNLPSETLDELCDDIDEVKNQMKYLDAVAPGIFRLEKNTDMYNNYSKYNILSIDNACKERFVSHNNGEIIDQDGIKNCFQGRYVPLISKYFFSCNRYDVYFSK
;
A
#
# COMPACT_ATOMS: atom_id res chain seq x y z
N MET A 1 -15.76 52.45 -0.35
CA MET A 1 -15.75 51.00 -0.69
C MET A 1 -16.70 50.25 0.21
N MET A 2 -17.51 49.33 -0.33
CA MET A 2 -18.42 48.51 0.46
C MET A 2 -17.66 47.28 0.96
N VAL A 3 -17.46 47.18 2.28
CA VAL A 3 -16.95 45.97 2.94
C VAL A 3 -18.14 45.05 3.19
N VAL A 4 -18.06 43.82 2.71
CA VAL A 4 -19.11 42.82 2.87
C VAL A 4 -18.55 41.66 3.69
N TYR A 5 -19.16 41.38 4.83
CA TYR A 5 -18.84 40.20 5.62
C TYR A 5 -19.60 39.00 5.08
N ILE A 6 -18.87 37.95 4.71
CA ILE A 6 -19.41 36.73 4.16
C ILE A 6 -19.49 35.70 5.27
N ASN A 7 -20.72 35.29 5.58
CA ASN A 7 -21.02 34.42 6.70
C ASN A 7 -21.35 32.99 6.28
N SER A 8 -21.49 32.72 4.98
CA SER A 8 -21.76 31.37 4.47
C SER A 8 -21.20 31.11 3.07
N TYR A 9 -21.04 29.85 2.71
CA TYR A 9 -20.67 29.40 1.36
C TYR A 9 -21.63 29.92 0.28
N VAL A 10 -22.94 29.90 0.56
CA VAL A 10 -23.97 30.38 -0.35
C VAL A 10 -23.84 31.88 -0.60
N GLU A 11 -23.53 32.64 0.45
CA GLU A 11 -23.26 34.07 0.34
C GLU A 11 -21.99 34.34 -0.47
N LEU A 12 -20.93 33.56 -0.24
CA LEU A 12 -19.70 33.62 -1.02
C LEU A 12 -19.97 33.42 -2.51
N LYS A 13 -20.68 32.35 -2.86
CA LYS A 13 -21.07 32.01 -4.24
C LYS A 13 -21.88 33.12 -4.89
N LYS A 14 -22.86 33.67 -4.18
CA LYS A 14 -23.71 34.77 -4.70
C LYS A 14 -22.94 36.08 -4.92
N GLN A 15 -21.94 36.36 -4.11
CA GLN A 15 -21.15 37.60 -4.20
C GLN A 15 -20.01 37.48 -5.22
N ILE A 16 -19.40 36.31 -5.31
CA ILE A 16 -18.28 36.05 -6.22
C ILE A 16 -18.74 35.78 -7.65
N SER A 17 -19.96 35.27 -7.87
CA SER A 17 -20.49 35.04 -9.23
C SER A 17 -20.83 36.32 -10.02
N LYS A 18 -20.64 37.52 -9.43
CA LYS A 18 -21.06 38.80 -10.02
C LYS A 18 -19.94 39.58 -10.69
N LYS A 19 -18.68 39.21 -10.48
CA LYS A 19 -17.52 39.89 -11.07
C LYS A 19 -16.53 38.89 -11.64
N THR A 20 -15.60 39.36 -12.45
CA THR A 20 -14.69 38.52 -13.24
C THR A 20 -13.25 38.52 -12.76
N LYS A 21 -12.87 39.34 -11.75
CA LYS A 21 -11.49 39.42 -11.24
C LYS A 21 -11.44 39.55 -9.71
N TYR A 22 -10.87 38.54 -9.07
CA TYR A 22 -10.72 38.47 -7.62
C TYR A 22 -9.26 38.32 -7.18
N ILE A 23 -8.99 38.93 -6.04
CA ILE A 23 -7.75 38.88 -5.30
C ILE A 23 -8.03 38.15 -3.98
N ILE A 24 -7.12 37.29 -3.52
CA ILE A 24 -7.24 36.64 -2.20
C ILE A 24 -6.11 37.15 -1.28
N TYR A 25 -6.48 37.66 -0.10
CA TYR A 25 -5.55 38.20 0.89
C TYR A 25 -5.55 37.40 2.20
N GLY A 26 -4.35 37.08 2.72
CA GLY A 26 -4.11 36.37 3.99
C GLY A 26 -4.31 34.86 3.92
N ALA A 27 -4.24 34.30 2.72
CA ALA A 27 -4.72 32.96 2.49
C ALA A 27 -3.76 31.94 3.10
N GLY A 28 -4.19 31.38 4.23
CA GLY A 28 -3.66 30.19 4.90
C GLY A 28 -3.99 28.89 4.14
N LYS A 29 -4.24 27.79 4.87
CA LYS A 29 -5.01 26.62 4.36
C LYS A 29 -6.33 27.02 3.66
N MET A 30 -6.88 28.20 3.99
CA MET A 30 -8.07 28.79 3.34
C MET A 30 -7.87 29.11 1.86
N GLY A 31 -6.65 29.46 1.44
CA GLY A 31 -6.34 29.76 0.03
C GLY A 31 -6.61 28.58 -0.90
N ARG A 32 -6.20 27.37 -0.48
CA ARG A 32 -6.46 26.12 -1.24
C ARG A 32 -7.96 25.90 -1.43
N LEU A 33 -8.76 26.06 -0.37
CA LEU A 33 -10.21 25.87 -0.46
C LEU A 33 -10.87 26.94 -1.33
N LEU A 34 -10.45 28.21 -1.23
CA LEU A 34 -10.99 29.26 -2.09
C LEU A 34 -10.60 29.07 -3.56
N PHE A 35 -9.41 28.54 -3.83
CA PHE A 35 -9.00 28.16 -5.18
C PHE A 35 -9.87 27.03 -5.71
N SER A 36 -10.02 25.93 -4.95
CA SER A 36 -10.92 24.83 -5.31
C SER A 36 -12.35 25.32 -5.53
N PHE A 37 -12.82 26.25 -4.71
CA PHE A 37 -14.12 26.90 -4.86
C PHE A 37 -14.26 27.65 -6.17
N MET A 38 -13.31 28.54 -6.49
CA MET A 38 -13.36 29.30 -7.72
C MET A 38 -13.28 28.40 -8.95
N HIS A 39 -12.43 27.37 -8.91
CA HIS A 39 -12.31 26.39 -9.98
C HIS A 39 -13.59 25.57 -10.16
N THR A 40 -14.18 25.05 -9.06
CA THR A 40 -15.43 24.26 -9.09
C THR A 40 -16.62 25.06 -9.62
N ASN A 41 -16.56 26.39 -9.54
CA ASN A 41 -17.64 27.29 -9.93
C ASN A 41 -17.34 28.06 -11.24
N ASP A 42 -16.33 27.63 -12.02
CA ASP A 42 -15.91 28.27 -13.29
C ASP A 42 -15.69 29.79 -13.18
N ILE A 43 -15.20 30.23 -12.02
CA ILE A 43 -14.90 31.65 -11.78
C ILE A 43 -13.50 31.92 -12.33
N ASP A 44 -13.44 32.59 -13.48
CA ASP A 44 -12.18 33.07 -14.05
C ASP A 44 -11.50 34.02 -13.06
N ASN A 45 -10.22 33.80 -12.84
CA ASN A 45 -9.42 34.53 -11.88
C ASN A 45 -8.01 34.78 -12.46
N GLU A 46 -7.55 36.03 -12.40
CA GLU A 46 -6.13 36.37 -12.63
C GLU A 46 -5.33 36.20 -11.33
N LEU A 47 -5.64 35.14 -10.60
CA LEU A 47 -5.53 35.08 -9.14
C LEU A 47 -4.13 35.40 -8.64
N THR A 48 -4.09 36.48 -7.87
CA THR A 48 -2.92 37.00 -7.20
C THR A 48 -3.12 36.81 -5.68
N CYS A 49 -2.30 35.97 -5.04
CA CYS A 49 -2.35 35.76 -3.60
C CYS A 49 -1.48 36.80 -2.87
N PHE A 50 -2.03 37.44 -1.84
CA PHE A 50 -1.31 38.41 -1.02
C PHE A 50 -0.96 37.84 0.37
N LEU A 51 0.33 37.90 0.72
CA LEU A 51 0.87 37.44 2.01
C LEU A 51 1.03 38.59 3.00
N GLU A 52 0.68 38.34 4.27
CA GLU A 52 1.11 39.17 5.41
C GLU A 52 2.33 38.55 6.14
N THR A 53 2.61 37.25 5.96
CA THR A 53 3.70 36.57 6.67
C THR A 53 4.76 35.99 5.72
N GLN A 54 6.04 36.14 6.08
CA GLN A 54 7.20 35.64 5.34
C GLN A 54 7.36 34.10 5.37
N HIS A 55 6.37 33.34 5.86
CA HIS A 55 6.53 31.92 6.21
C HIS A 55 5.34 31.05 5.79
N SER A 56 5.03 30.95 4.49
CA SER A 56 4.48 29.68 3.97
C SER A 56 4.70 29.55 2.47
N ASN A 57 5.51 28.57 2.08
CA ASN A 57 5.65 28.08 0.71
C ASN A 57 4.36 27.39 0.19
N ASP A 58 3.32 27.21 1.04
CA ASP A 58 2.06 26.51 0.72
C ASP A 58 1.18 27.21 -0.36
N TYR A 59 1.45 28.48 -0.72
CA TYR A 59 0.56 29.30 -1.57
C TYR A 59 1.00 29.49 -3.01
N GLU A 60 2.30 29.33 -3.30
CA GLU A 60 2.80 29.27 -4.69
C GLU A 60 2.19 28.07 -5.45
N LEU A 61 1.70 27.05 -4.72
CA LEU A 61 1.05 25.86 -5.27
C LEU A 61 -0.26 26.13 -6.04
N PHE A 62 -1.04 27.13 -5.64
CA PHE A 62 -2.43 27.29 -6.10
C PHE A 62 -2.74 28.65 -6.71
N ALA A 63 -1.83 29.63 -6.57
CA ALA A 63 -2.01 30.95 -7.15
C ALA A 63 -1.27 31.07 -8.48
N LYS A 64 -1.88 31.74 -9.48
CA LYS A 64 -1.18 32.06 -10.73
C LYS A 64 0.00 33.00 -10.48
N LYS A 65 -0.09 33.89 -9.49
CA LYS A 65 0.96 34.83 -9.04
C LYS A 65 0.86 35.09 -7.52
N VAL A 66 1.97 35.36 -6.84
CA VAL A 66 2.02 35.70 -5.40
C VAL A 66 2.80 37.01 -5.23
N TYR A 67 2.27 37.96 -4.45
CA TYR A 67 3.01 39.17 -4.05
C TYR A 67 2.81 39.47 -2.57
N SER A 68 3.73 40.25 -2.00
CA SER A 68 3.46 40.93 -0.73
C SER A 68 2.65 42.20 -0.98
N LEU A 69 1.95 42.70 0.04
CA LEU A 69 1.21 43.96 -0.06
C LEU A 69 2.09 45.16 -0.49
N ALA A 70 3.41 45.08 -0.22
CA ALA A 70 4.37 46.11 -0.59
C ALA A 70 4.86 46.00 -2.05
N THR A 71 4.69 44.86 -2.71
CA THR A 71 5.27 44.56 -4.04
C THR A 71 4.21 44.39 -5.13
N ILE A 72 2.95 44.71 -4.83
CA ILE A 72 1.83 44.57 -5.77
C ILE A 72 2.04 45.48 -6.98
N PRO A 73 2.03 44.94 -8.21
CA PRO A 73 2.02 45.77 -9.41
C PRO A 73 0.78 46.68 -9.45
N LYS A 74 0.96 47.95 -9.82
CA LYS A 74 -0.11 48.96 -9.79
C LYS A 74 -1.36 48.57 -10.60
N GLU A 75 -1.20 47.75 -11.64
CA GLU A 75 -2.29 47.23 -12.47
C GLU A 75 -3.31 46.38 -11.69
N TYR A 76 -2.92 45.79 -10.57
CA TYR A 76 -3.81 45.02 -9.70
C TYR A 76 -4.49 45.86 -8.60
N LEU A 77 -4.12 47.14 -8.46
CA LEU A 77 -4.59 48.04 -7.39
C LEU A 77 -5.67 49.02 -7.88
N GLY A 78 -6.66 48.53 -8.63
CA GLY A 78 -7.72 49.35 -9.22
C GLY A 78 -9.12 48.71 -9.17
N GLY A 79 -10.15 49.52 -9.46
CA GLY A 79 -11.57 49.19 -9.23
C GLY A 79 -12.11 47.99 -10.02
N GLU A 80 -11.33 47.48 -10.97
CA GLU A 80 -11.60 46.23 -11.70
C GLU A 80 -11.44 44.98 -10.83
N TYR A 81 -10.59 45.02 -9.79
CA TYR A 81 -10.35 43.89 -8.89
C TYR A 81 -11.14 44.03 -7.60
N SER A 82 -11.64 42.91 -7.09
CA SER A 82 -12.19 42.85 -5.73
C SER A 82 -11.37 41.92 -4.85
N VAL A 83 -11.25 42.25 -3.56
CA VAL A 83 -10.42 41.51 -2.60
C VAL A 83 -11.27 40.64 -1.70
N ILE A 84 -10.85 39.41 -1.50
CA ILE A 84 -11.37 38.47 -0.50
C ILE A 84 -10.34 38.35 0.61
N ILE A 85 -10.67 38.82 1.80
CA ILE A 85 -9.87 38.61 3.02
C ILE A 85 -10.24 37.24 3.60
N ALA A 86 -9.23 36.39 3.72
CA ALA A 86 -9.39 34.97 4.02
C ALA A 86 -8.33 34.49 5.02
N THR A 87 -8.51 34.75 6.31
CA THR A 87 -7.58 34.30 7.36
C THR A 87 -8.20 33.24 8.29
N SER A 88 -7.35 32.38 8.84
CA SER A 88 -7.71 31.41 9.88
C SER A 88 -7.62 31.97 11.31
N GLU A 89 -7.07 33.18 11.46
CA GLU A 89 -6.85 33.86 12.74
C GLU A 89 -7.74 35.11 12.88
N ASP A 90 -7.88 35.65 14.09
CA ASP A 90 -8.68 36.84 14.39
C ASP A 90 -8.03 38.16 13.90
N ASN A 91 -7.38 38.16 12.72
CA ASN A 91 -6.61 39.29 12.19
C ASN A 91 -7.34 40.10 11.08
N HIS A 92 -8.64 39.85 10.88
CA HIS A 92 -9.43 40.47 9.81
C HIS A 92 -9.38 42.01 9.82
N GLU A 93 -9.36 42.65 11.00
CA GLU A 93 -9.31 44.12 11.11
C GLU A 93 -7.97 44.71 10.67
N SER A 94 -6.85 44.10 11.06
CA SER A 94 -5.51 44.54 10.63
C SER A 94 -5.39 44.49 9.11
N MET A 95 -5.80 43.35 8.55
CA MET A 95 -5.78 43.11 7.11
C MET A 95 -6.68 44.08 6.36
N LEU A 96 -7.91 44.30 6.87
CA LEU A 96 -8.86 45.22 6.29
C LEU A 96 -8.29 46.65 6.24
N ASN A 97 -7.68 47.12 7.34
CA ASN A 97 -7.03 48.42 7.41
C ASN A 97 -5.86 48.56 6.41
N ALA A 98 -5.17 47.46 6.12
CA ALA A 98 -4.07 47.44 5.16
C ALA A 98 -4.56 47.61 3.71
N ILE A 99 -5.69 46.98 3.35
CA ILE A 99 -6.21 46.98 1.97
C ILE A 99 -7.21 48.10 1.65
N GLN A 100 -7.88 48.68 2.65
CA GLN A 100 -8.85 49.78 2.45
C GLN A 100 -8.22 51.05 1.86
N LYS A 101 -6.89 51.13 1.84
CA LYS A 101 -6.12 52.25 1.27
C LYS A 101 -6.05 52.21 -0.26
N PHE A 102 -6.44 51.09 -0.89
CA PHE A 102 -6.42 50.90 -2.34
C PHE A 102 -7.83 50.92 -2.92
N ASP A 103 -7.98 51.34 -4.17
CA ASP A 103 -9.28 51.50 -4.84
C ASP A 103 -9.78 50.19 -5.44
N PHE A 104 -10.22 49.24 -4.61
CA PHE A 104 -10.80 47.97 -5.09
C PHE A 104 -12.31 48.09 -5.33
N GLY A 105 -12.82 47.37 -6.33
CA GLY A 105 -14.24 47.34 -6.65
C GLY A 105 -15.13 46.74 -5.54
N GLY A 106 -14.53 46.02 -4.58
CA GLY A 106 -15.22 45.47 -3.41
C GLY A 106 -14.25 44.76 -2.47
N ILE A 107 -14.55 44.77 -1.16
CA ILE A 107 -13.82 44.00 -0.15
C ILE A 107 -14.79 43.01 0.48
N TYR A 108 -14.41 41.73 0.50
CA TYR A 108 -15.19 40.63 1.05
C TYR A 108 -14.43 39.97 2.19
N CYS A 109 -14.94 40.01 3.41
CA CYS A 109 -14.28 39.41 4.58
C CYS A 109 -14.97 38.10 4.94
N LEU A 110 -14.25 36.97 4.89
CA LEU A 110 -14.77 35.69 5.37
C LEU A 110 -14.81 35.68 6.91
N LYS A 111 -15.78 34.99 7.52
CA LYS A 111 -15.84 34.87 8.99
C LYS A 111 -14.75 33.94 9.54
N ASN A 112 -14.37 34.11 10.81
CA ASN A 112 -13.54 33.13 11.54
C ASN A 112 -14.18 31.73 11.49
N ASN A 113 -13.38 30.69 11.28
CA ASN A 113 -13.80 29.29 11.06
C ASN A 113 -14.56 28.98 9.75
N PHE A 114 -14.65 29.91 8.80
CA PHE A 114 -15.26 29.67 7.48
C PHE A 114 -14.62 28.49 6.72
N PHE A 115 -13.37 28.13 7.06
CA PHE A 115 -12.61 27.01 6.50
C PHE A 115 -13.37 25.68 6.59
N LYS A 116 -13.99 25.40 7.74
CA LYS A 116 -14.73 24.14 7.93
C LYS A 116 -15.96 24.10 7.03
N GLU A 117 -16.67 25.22 6.93
CA GLU A 117 -17.88 25.33 6.12
C GLU A 117 -17.56 25.19 4.62
N ILE A 118 -16.60 25.97 4.09
CA ILE A 118 -16.21 25.88 2.68
C ILE A 118 -15.63 24.50 2.34
N ALA A 119 -14.86 23.86 3.24
CA ALA A 119 -14.39 22.49 3.03
C ALA A 119 -15.52 21.46 2.96
N ILE A 120 -16.58 21.62 3.77
CA ILE A 120 -17.76 20.74 3.75
C ILE A 120 -18.55 20.96 2.47
N GLU A 121 -18.82 22.21 2.10
CA GLU A 121 -19.62 22.53 0.92
C GLU A 121 -18.91 22.19 -0.38
N LEU A 122 -17.60 22.37 -0.49
CA LEU A 122 -16.83 21.90 -1.64
C LEU A 122 -16.83 20.38 -1.76
N ARG A 123 -16.74 19.67 -0.64
CA ARG A 123 -16.90 18.21 -0.63
C ARG A 123 -18.30 17.81 -1.08
N ARG A 124 -19.34 18.50 -0.63
CA ARG A 124 -20.73 18.27 -1.09
C ARG A 124 -20.91 18.54 -2.58
N GLU A 125 -20.34 19.62 -3.11
CA GLU A 125 -20.41 19.93 -4.55
C GLU A 125 -19.63 18.91 -5.38
N LYS A 126 -18.42 18.54 -4.95
CA LYS A 126 -17.61 17.49 -5.59
C LYS A 126 -18.34 16.13 -5.53
N TYR A 127 -18.91 15.77 -4.39
CA TYR A 127 -19.75 14.58 -4.24
C TYR A 127 -20.92 14.61 -5.21
N LYS A 128 -21.68 15.70 -5.26
CA LYS A 128 -22.82 15.86 -6.17
C LYS A 128 -22.40 15.71 -7.62
N TYR A 129 -21.32 16.39 -8.03
CA TYR A 129 -20.77 16.29 -9.39
C TYR A 129 -20.43 14.84 -9.76
N TRP A 130 -19.68 14.15 -8.90
CA TRP A 130 -19.28 12.76 -9.16
C TRP A 130 -20.44 11.78 -9.08
N ASN A 131 -21.39 11.99 -8.17
CA ASN A 131 -22.60 11.18 -8.09
C ASN A 131 -23.49 11.36 -9.32
N ASP A 132 -23.69 12.59 -9.79
CA ASP A 132 -24.43 12.88 -11.02
C ASP A 132 -23.71 12.25 -12.24
N ARG A 133 -22.37 12.33 -12.29
CA ARG A 133 -21.57 11.70 -13.35
C ARG A 133 -21.64 10.18 -13.29
N LEU A 134 -21.58 9.60 -12.09
CA LEU A 134 -21.76 8.17 -11.86
C LEU A 134 -23.12 7.73 -12.37
N GLN A 135 -24.18 8.41 -11.94
CA GLN A 135 -25.55 8.11 -12.32
C GLN A 135 -25.74 8.19 -13.83
N LYS A 136 -25.28 9.27 -14.47
CA LYS A 136 -25.31 9.42 -15.94
C LYS A 136 -24.55 8.29 -16.65
N ASN A 137 -23.39 7.89 -16.12
CA ASN A 137 -22.61 6.80 -16.70
C ASN A 137 -23.30 5.45 -16.52
N VAL A 138 -23.94 5.21 -15.37
CA VAL A 138 -24.74 4.01 -15.10
C VAL A 138 -25.98 3.95 -16.02
N GLU A 139 -26.68 5.07 -16.22
CA GLU A 139 -27.82 5.17 -17.14
C GLU A 139 -27.44 4.93 -18.61
N ARG A 140 -26.17 5.18 -18.97
CA ARG A 140 -25.62 4.94 -20.32
C ARG A 140 -25.14 3.51 -20.55
N ILE A 141 -25.13 2.66 -19.52
CA ILE A 141 -24.73 1.26 -19.67
C ILE A 141 -25.73 0.60 -20.62
N THR A 142 -25.27 0.30 -21.82
CA THR A 142 -25.98 -0.55 -22.77
C THR A 142 -25.60 -1.99 -22.45
N ASP A 143 -26.60 -2.89 -22.45
CA ASP A 143 -26.45 -4.27 -22.00
C ASP A 143 -25.36 -5.00 -22.82
N THR A 144 -24.19 -5.11 -22.21
CA THR A 144 -23.03 -5.89 -22.68
C THR A 144 -22.67 -6.88 -21.58
N SER A 145 -23.66 -7.61 -21.11
CA SER A 145 -23.55 -8.48 -19.96
C SER A 145 -22.66 -9.71 -20.22
N LYS A 146 -21.85 -10.04 -19.21
CA LYS A 146 -21.17 -11.32 -19.07
C LYS A 146 -21.75 -11.99 -17.83
N GLU A 147 -23.07 -12.25 -17.85
CA GLU A 147 -23.82 -12.61 -16.64
C GLU A 147 -23.27 -13.84 -15.93
N ASN A 148 -22.60 -14.74 -16.65
CA ASN A 148 -21.96 -15.93 -16.10
C ASN A 148 -20.45 -15.76 -15.85
N GLY A 149 -19.91 -14.54 -15.95
CA GLY A 149 -18.49 -14.27 -15.76
C GLY A 149 -18.15 -13.82 -14.35
N VAL A 150 -16.85 -13.82 -14.02
CA VAL A 150 -16.28 -13.33 -12.76
C VAL A 150 -15.31 -12.19 -13.02
N LEU A 151 -15.29 -11.19 -12.13
CA LEU A 151 -14.26 -10.15 -12.11
C LEU A 151 -13.52 -10.19 -10.77
N LEU A 152 -12.20 -10.41 -10.82
CA LEU A 152 -11.32 -10.39 -9.65
C LEU A 152 -10.53 -9.09 -9.60
N ILE A 153 -10.43 -8.48 -8.42
CA ILE A 153 -9.89 -7.14 -8.24
C ILE A 153 -8.82 -7.15 -7.15
N THR A 154 -7.63 -6.65 -7.49
CA THR A 154 -6.62 -6.24 -6.51
C THR A 154 -6.84 -4.76 -6.19
N PRO A 155 -7.19 -4.41 -4.94
CA PRO A 155 -7.38 -3.01 -4.55
C PRO A 155 -6.03 -2.27 -4.37
N PRO A 156 -6.02 -0.92 -4.42
CA PRO A 156 -4.84 -0.09 -4.13
C PRO A 156 -4.18 -0.38 -2.78
N TYR A 157 -2.91 0.02 -2.61
CA TYR A 157 -1.98 -0.34 -1.51
C TYR A 157 -1.34 -1.74 -1.64
N TRP A 158 -0.87 -2.05 -2.85
CA TRP A 158 0.12 -3.10 -3.10
C TRP A 158 1.41 -2.47 -3.64
N ASP A 159 2.43 -3.29 -3.83
CA ASP A 159 3.70 -2.93 -4.43
C ASP A 159 3.57 -2.53 -5.92
N VAL A 160 4.22 -1.44 -6.33
CA VAL A 160 4.28 -0.98 -7.74
C VAL A 160 5.33 -1.72 -8.58
N TYR A 161 6.23 -2.50 -7.96
CA TYR A 161 7.33 -3.16 -8.68
C TYR A 161 6.92 -4.46 -9.38
N ALA A 162 5.89 -5.15 -8.89
CA ALA A 162 5.43 -6.42 -9.46
C ALA A 162 3.94 -6.70 -9.14
N PRO A 163 3.23 -7.45 -10.02
CA PRO A 163 1.87 -7.88 -9.75
C PRO A 163 1.80 -8.76 -8.50
N PHE A 164 0.67 -8.71 -7.79
CA PHE A 164 0.41 -9.66 -6.71
C PHE A 164 0.10 -11.06 -7.26
N SER A 165 0.55 -12.13 -6.59
CA SER A 165 0.44 -13.50 -7.12
C SER A 165 -0.94 -14.14 -6.97
N ALA A 166 -1.75 -13.75 -5.97
CA ALA A 166 -2.96 -14.52 -5.67
C ALA A 166 -4.04 -14.38 -6.74
N VAL A 167 -4.33 -13.17 -7.22
CA VAL A 167 -5.39 -12.98 -8.24
C VAL A 167 -5.06 -13.72 -9.54
N PRO A 168 -3.84 -13.60 -10.12
CA PRO A 168 -3.39 -14.43 -11.23
C PRO A 168 -3.53 -15.95 -10.99
N SER A 169 -3.28 -16.42 -9.77
CA SER A 169 -3.43 -17.83 -9.40
C SER A 169 -4.90 -18.26 -9.35
N LEU A 170 -5.79 -17.42 -8.80
CA LEU A 170 -7.23 -17.63 -8.79
C LEU A 170 -7.80 -17.62 -10.22
N VAL A 171 -7.37 -16.70 -11.08
CA VAL A 171 -7.73 -16.66 -12.50
C VAL A 171 -7.37 -17.99 -13.18
N ALA A 172 -6.16 -18.48 -12.97
CA ALA A 172 -5.72 -19.75 -13.54
C ALA A 172 -6.58 -20.94 -13.06
N ALA A 173 -6.90 -21.01 -11.77
CA ALA A 173 -7.76 -22.05 -11.20
C ALA A 173 -9.18 -22.01 -11.78
N MET A 174 -9.76 -20.82 -11.92
CA MET A 174 -11.10 -20.65 -12.51
C MET A 174 -11.11 -20.98 -14.01
N LYS A 175 -10.09 -20.57 -14.78
CA LYS A 175 -9.95 -20.93 -16.20
C LYS A 175 -9.79 -22.44 -16.41
N GLN A 176 -9.11 -23.14 -15.49
CA GLN A 176 -9.01 -24.61 -15.50
C GLN A 176 -10.38 -25.31 -15.39
N LYS A 177 -11.38 -24.63 -14.81
CA LYS A 177 -12.79 -25.07 -14.75
C LYS A 177 -13.67 -24.46 -15.84
N PHE A 178 -13.08 -23.87 -16.87
CA PHE A 178 -13.77 -23.20 -17.99
C PHE A 178 -14.69 -22.04 -17.57
N VAL A 179 -14.38 -21.41 -16.43
CA VAL A 179 -15.10 -20.20 -16.00
C VAL A 179 -14.56 -18.99 -16.75
N GLU A 180 -15.46 -18.16 -17.27
CA GLU A 180 -15.09 -16.86 -17.83
C GLU A 180 -14.71 -15.92 -16.68
N VAL A 181 -13.43 -15.64 -16.55
CA VAL A 181 -12.90 -14.78 -15.48
C VAL A 181 -11.98 -13.72 -16.06
N GLU A 182 -12.07 -12.52 -15.50
CA GLU A 182 -11.18 -11.40 -15.78
C GLU A 182 -10.56 -10.88 -14.48
N GLN A 183 -9.38 -10.26 -14.57
CA GLN A 183 -8.73 -9.62 -13.43
C GLN A 183 -8.33 -8.16 -13.64
N LEU A 184 -8.41 -7.37 -12.58
CA LEU A 184 -8.05 -5.95 -12.58
C LEU A 184 -7.15 -5.64 -11.39
N ASP A 185 -5.97 -5.11 -11.66
CA ASP A 185 -5.12 -4.50 -10.62
C ASP A 185 -5.41 -3.00 -10.54
N LEU A 186 -6.37 -2.63 -9.68
CA LEU A 186 -6.68 -1.22 -9.45
C LEU A 186 -5.55 -0.49 -8.75
N GLY A 187 -4.63 -1.20 -8.07
CA GLY A 187 -3.51 -0.56 -7.42
C GLY A 187 -2.56 0.08 -8.41
N ILE A 188 -2.13 -0.65 -9.45
CA ILE A 188 -1.24 -0.08 -10.45
C ILE A 188 -1.96 0.91 -11.38
N GLU A 189 -3.23 0.64 -11.73
CA GLU A 189 -4.02 1.54 -12.57
C GLU A 189 -4.29 2.89 -11.89
N CYS A 190 -4.68 2.89 -10.60
CA CYS A 190 -4.83 4.11 -9.82
C CYS A 190 -3.51 4.87 -9.67
N PHE A 191 -2.39 4.18 -9.54
CA PHE A 191 -1.08 4.82 -9.46
C PHE A 191 -0.77 5.62 -10.73
N HIS A 192 -1.01 5.04 -11.90
CA HIS A 192 -0.80 5.73 -13.18
C HIS A 192 -1.76 6.89 -13.42
N VAL A 193 -3.02 6.76 -13.02
CA VAL A 193 -3.97 7.90 -13.09
C VAL A 193 -3.54 8.99 -12.11
N ALA A 194 -3.14 8.62 -10.89
CA ALA A 194 -2.72 9.60 -9.89
C ALA A 194 -1.53 10.44 -10.38
N ILE A 195 -0.58 9.76 -11.00
CA ILE A 195 0.55 10.38 -11.67
C ILE A 195 0.12 11.29 -12.82
N ARG A 196 -0.74 10.80 -13.73
CA ARG A 196 -1.07 11.55 -14.94
C ARG A 196 -1.87 12.80 -14.66
N GLU A 197 -2.84 12.72 -13.76
CA GLU A 197 -3.81 13.80 -13.52
C GLU A 197 -3.38 14.73 -12.37
N PHE A 198 -2.67 14.20 -11.36
CA PHE A 198 -2.38 14.95 -10.13
C PHE A 198 -0.88 15.12 -9.85
N TRP A 199 0.01 14.79 -10.79
CA TRP A 199 1.46 14.94 -10.59
C TRP A 199 1.86 16.28 -9.98
N GLY A 200 1.39 17.41 -10.54
CA GLY A 200 1.79 18.73 -10.06
C GLY A 200 1.38 18.98 -8.61
N GLU A 201 0.14 18.65 -8.26
CA GLU A 201 -0.37 18.78 -6.88
C GLU A 201 0.39 17.87 -5.92
N ILE A 202 0.65 16.62 -6.33
CA ILE A 202 1.37 15.63 -5.52
C ILE A 202 2.83 16.05 -5.34
N ALA A 203 3.52 16.36 -6.43
CA ALA A 203 4.90 16.82 -6.43
C ALA A 203 5.08 18.00 -5.49
N GLN A 204 4.21 18.99 -5.59
CA GLN A 204 4.26 20.16 -4.74
C GLN A 204 3.98 19.85 -3.26
N ARG A 205 3.02 18.96 -2.95
CA ARG A 205 2.74 18.53 -1.57
C ARG A 205 3.97 17.86 -0.96
N PHE A 206 4.53 16.88 -1.66
CA PHE A 206 5.67 16.11 -1.16
C PHE A 206 6.94 16.96 -1.13
N ILE A 207 7.21 17.81 -2.13
CA ILE A 207 8.42 18.65 -2.17
C ILE A 207 8.33 19.93 -1.32
N SER A 208 7.32 20.07 -0.45
CA SER A 208 7.13 21.26 0.40
C SER A 208 7.96 21.22 1.68
N GLU A 209 8.39 22.39 2.16
CA GLU A 209 9.10 22.56 3.43
C GLU A 209 8.28 22.05 4.61
N ARG A 210 6.95 22.21 4.55
CA ARG A 210 6.04 21.70 5.57
C ARG A 210 5.97 20.17 5.60
N TYR A 211 5.89 19.52 4.44
CA TYR A 211 5.96 18.06 4.39
C TYR A 211 7.32 17.58 4.88
N TYR A 212 8.38 18.30 4.52
CA TYR A 212 9.70 18.06 5.08
C TYR A 212 9.66 18.13 6.62
N ASP A 213 9.19 19.21 7.22
CA ASP A 213 9.19 19.39 8.69
C ASP A 213 8.24 18.46 9.45
N MET A 214 7.13 18.05 8.84
CA MET A 214 6.14 17.18 9.49
C MET A 214 6.48 15.70 9.33
N VAL A 215 6.99 15.30 8.17
CA VAL A 215 7.08 13.89 7.77
C VAL A 215 8.52 13.47 7.55
N VAL A 216 9.28 14.23 6.74
CA VAL A 216 10.65 13.83 6.36
C VAL A 216 11.64 14.06 7.49
N SER A 217 11.61 15.22 8.15
CA SER A 217 12.53 15.61 9.23
C SER A 217 12.30 14.77 10.50
N GLN A 218 11.05 14.37 10.73
CA GLN A 218 10.64 13.47 11.81
C GLN A 218 10.84 12.00 11.43
N TYR A 219 11.04 11.71 10.14
CA TYR A 219 11.35 10.36 9.70
C TYR A 219 12.65 9.95 10.37
N HIS A 220 12.59 8.83 11.10
CA HIS A 220 13.72 8.33 11.88
C HIS A 220 15.01 8.15 11.05
N TYR A 221 14.90 8.10 9.71
CA TYR A 221 15.99 7.87 8.77
C TYR A 221 16.15 8.94 7.72
N ASN A 222 15.84 10.20 8.06
CA ASN A 222 16.05 11.31 7.16
C ASN A 222 17.54 11.40 6.72
N PRO A 223 17.88 11.15 5.44
CA PRO A 223 19.22 11.34 4.91
C PRO A 223 19.54 12.82 4.63
N TYR A 224 18.57 13.75 4.76
CA TYR A 224 18.74 15.15 4.43
C TYR A 224 19.00 16.01 5.67
N ASN A 225 20.02 16.87 5.58
CA ASN A 225 20.31 17.85 6.63
C ASN A 225 19.42 19.08 6.52
N THR A 226 19.02 19.43 5.29
CA THR A 226 18.21 20.61 5.00
C THR A 226 17.08 20.28 4.03
N TYR A 227 16.03 21.10 4.06
CA TYR A 227 14.95 21.07 3.07
C TYR A 227 15.49 21.24 1.63
N GLU A 228 16.53 22.05 1.43
CA GLU A 228 17.14 22.25 0.11
C GLU A 228 17.84 20.99 -0.41
N ASP A 229 18.42 20.17 0.46
CA ASP A 229 19.00 18.87 0.09
C ASP A 229 17.90 17.89 -0.34
N TYR A 230 16.82 17.83 0.44
CA TYR A 230 15.62 17.04 0.11
C TYR A 230 15.06 17.41 -1.25
N LYS A 231 14.83 18.71 -1.47
CA LYS A 231 14.26 19.25 -2.71
C LYS A 231 15.13 18.93 -3.93
N LYS A 232 16.45 19.02 -3.80
CA LYS A 232 17.39 18.69 -4.89
C LYS A 232 17.43 17.20 -5.18
N ASP A 233 17.37 16.37 -4.15
CA ASP A 233 17.51 14.93 -4.30
C ASP A 233 16.25 14.26 -4.84
N VAL A 234 15.03 14.77 -4.54
CA VAL A 234 13.80 14.32 -5.21
C VAL A 234 13.66 14.97 -6.59
N TRP A 235 14.69 14.77 -7.42
CA TRP A 235 14.89 15.42 -8.72
C TRP A 235 13.73 15.17 -9.68
N PHE A 236 13.05 14.02 -9.62
CA PHE A 236 11.97 13.74 -10.57
C PHE A 236 10.81 14.71 -10.38
N PHE A 237 10.60 15.29 -9.20
CA PHE A 237 9.60 16.35 -8.98
C PHE A 237 10.02 17.74 -9.46
N SER A 238 11.29 17.93 -9.86
CA SER A 238 11.73 19.17 -10.52
C SER A 238 11.30 19.26 -11.99
N GLN A 239 10.65 18.21 -12.51
CA GLN A 239 10.21 18.11 -13.90
C GLN A 239 8.77 18.64 -14.06
N ASP A 240 8.46 19.19 -15.24
CA ASP A 240 7.12 19.70 -15.58
C ASP A 240 6.05 18.58 -15.65
N SER A 241 6.47 17.32 -15.73
CA SER A 241 5.60 16.14 -15.78
C SER A 241 6.27 14.93 -15.13
N PHE A 242 5.50 13.92 -14.72
CA PHE A 242 6.06 12.70 -14.12
C PHE A 242 6.88 11.91 -15.16
N PRO A 243 8.21 11.76 -14.98
CA PRO A 243 9.07 11.11 -15.96
C PRO A 243 9.05 9.58 -15.80
N PHE A 244 7.88 8.94 -16.01
CA PHE A 244 7.66 7.52 -15.65
C PHE A 244 8.70 6.57 -16.23
N ARG A 245 9.03 6.74 -17.52
CA ARG A 245 10.03 5.90 -18.19
C ARG A 245 11.41 6.05 -17.57
N GLU A 246 11.78 7.27 -17.17
CA GLU A 246 13.07 7.52 -16.53
C GLU A 246 13.10 6.94 -15.11
N ILE A 247 12.01 7.09 -14.35
CA ILE A 247 11.85 6.45 -13.03
C ILE A 247 11.98 4.93 -13.14
N LYS A 248 11.32 4.31 -14.12
CA LYS A 248 11.44 2.88 -14.39
C LYS A 248 12.88 2.46 -14.75
N GLN A 249 13.59 3.27 -15.53
CA GLN A 249 14.97 2.98 -15.95
C GLN A 249 16.00 3.20 -14.84
N ARG A 250 15.75 4.18 -13.96
CA ARG A 250 16.64 4.61 -12.88
C ARG A 250 16.19 4.11 -11.50
N SER A 251 15.24 3.17 -11.42
CA SER A 251 14.66 2.77 -10.13
C SER A 251 15.71 2.28 -9.14
N CYS A 252 16.79 1.66 -9.62
CA CYS A 252 17.90 1.17 -8.79
C CYS A 252 18.84 2.28 -8.30
N ASP A 253 18.80 3.45 -8.93
CA ASP A 253 19.54 4.63 -8.50
C ASP A 253 18.78 5.37 -7.39
N PHE A 254 17.54 4.95 -7.09
CA PHE A 254 16.70 5.67 -6.16
C PHE A 254 17.07 5.35 -4.72
N ASN A 255 17.17 6.39 -3.91
CA ASN A 255 17.32 6.23 -2.48
C ASN A 255 15.97 5.89 -1.83
N LYS A 256 16.01 5.49 -0.56
CA LYS A 256 14.82 5.12 0.22
C LYS A 256 13.74 6.19 0.26
N ILE A 257 14.08 7.48 0.23
CA ILE A 257 13.08 8.54 0.24
C ILE A 257 12.40 8.66 -1.11
N GLN A 258 13.15 8.64 -2.21
CA GLN A 258 12.55 8.62 -3.54
C GLN A 258 11.59 7.43 -3.71
N LEU A 259 11.98 6.23 -3.27
CA LEU A 259 11.11 5.05 -3.29
C LEU A 259 9.90 5.19 -2.34
N GLY A 260 10.09 5.77 -1.15
CA GLY A 260 9.02 6.06 -0.20
C GLY A 260 8.01 7.06 -0.73
N VAL A 261 8.49 8.13 -1.38
CA VAL A 261 7.69 9.15 -2.07
C VAL A 261 6.87 8.53 -3.20
N LEU A 262 7.46 7.68 -4.03
CA LEU A 262 6.71 6.93 -5.05
C LEU A 262 5.58 6.11 -4.42
N THR A 263 5.85 5.45 -3.30
CA THR A 263 4.85 4.66 -2.57
C THR A 263 3.77 5.56 -1.94
N ALA A 264 4.13 6.79 -1.54
CA ALA A 264 3.20 7.75 -0.93
C ALA A 264 2.15 8.32 -1.91
N PHE A 265 2.32 8.14 -3.23
CA PHE A 265 1.23 8.40 -4.18
C PHE A 265 -0.04 7.59 -3.87
N TYR A 266 0.08 6.45 -3.17
CA TYR A 266 -1.09 5.69 -2.72
C TYR A 266 -1.95 6.43 -1.69
N ASP A 267 -1.38 7.29 -0.84
CA ASP A 267 -2.14 8.09 0.11
C ASP A 267 -3.06 9.09 -0.61
N GLU A 268 -2.60 9.58 -1.76
CA GLU A 268 -3.36 10.49 -2.62
C GLU A 268 -4.49 9.77 -3.37
N ILE A 269 -4.33 8.49 -3.71
CA ILE A 269 -5.39 7.71 -4.38
C ILE A 269 -6.68 7.71 -3.55
N LEU A 270 -6.56 7.55 -2.23
CA LEU A 270 -7.71 7.62 -1.34
C LEU A 270 -8.00 9.02 -0.79
N ASN A 271 -7.06 9.97 -0.92
CA ASN A 271 -7.06 11.25 -0.21
C ASN A 271 -7.17 11.05 1.30
N MET A 272 -6.40 10.10 1.84
CA MET A 272 -6.41 9.72 3.26
C MET A 272 -5.01 9.43 3.77
N GLU A 273 -4.70 9.88 4.98
CA GLU A 273 -3.48 9.45 5.68
C GLU A 273 -3.64 7.98 6.05
N SER A 274 -2.82 7.11 5.43
CA SER A 274 -2.83 5.66 5.64
C SER A 274 -2.12 5.22 6.93
N SER A 275 -1.55 6.18 7.67
CA SER A 275 -0.50 5.91 8.66
C SER A 275 -0.95 4.98 9.78
N PHE A 276 -2.21 5.01 10.23
CA PHE A 276 -2.76 3.99 11.12
C PHE A 276 -4.26 3.88 10.94
N ILE A 277 -4.70 2.89 10.16
CA ILE A 277 -6.12 2.55 10.05
C ILE A 277 -6.51 1.74 11.30
N ASP A 278 -7.00 2.43 12.33
CA ASP A 278 -7.72 1.81 13.45
C ASP A 278 -9.16 1.47 13.02
N PHE A 279 -9.68 0.31 13.39
CA PHE A 279 -10.98 -0.20 12.93
C PHE A 279 -12.16 0.71 13.30
N ASP A 280 -12.09 1.38 14.46
CA ASP A 280 -13.12 2.35 14.85
C ASP A 280 -13.09 3.61 13.97
N SER A 281 -11.89 3.99 13.50
CA SER A 281 -11.73 5.08 12.52
C SER A 281 -12.24 4.68 11.13
N VAL A 282 -12.08 3.41 10.71
CA VAL A 282 -12.56 2.91 9.41
C VAL A 282 -14.06 3.09 9.25
N LYS A 283 -14.83 2.84 10.30
CA LYS A 283 -16.30 2.92 10.24
C LYS A 283 -16.78 4.32 9.90
N SER A 284 -16.27 5.34 10.60
CA SER A 284 -16.59 6.74 10.31
C SER A 284 -16.11 7.17 8.93
N ILE A 285 -14.98 6.62 8.49
CA ILE A 285 -14.37 6.90 7.18
C ILE A 285 -15.16 6.27 6.01
N ILE A 286 -15.68 5.05 6.15
CA ILE A 286 -16.44 4.39 5.07
C ILE A 286 -17.89 4.89 5.00
N ASP A 287 -18.48 5.25 6.15
CA ASP A 287 -19.83 5.80 6.20
C ASP A 287 -19.86 7.28 5.77
N ASP A 288 -18.69 7.94 5.69
CA ASP A 288 -18.51 9.22 4.98
C ASP A 288 -18.45 9.00 3.46
N GLU A 289 -19.62 8.79 2.84
CA GLU A 289 -19.77 8.65 1.38
C GLU A 289 -19.23 9.87 0.62
N ASP A 290 -19.24 11.05 1.24
CA ASP A 290 -18.69 12.30 0.68
C ASP A 290 -17.18 12.15 0.42
N ASN A 291 -16.42 11.58 1.35
CA ASN A 291 -14.98 11.34 1.15
C ASN A 291 -14.68 10.28 0.07
N PHE A 292 -15.56 9.29 -0.14
CA PHE A 292 -15.32 8.27 -1.17
C PHE A 292 -15.42 8.84 -2.58
N LEU A 293 -16.52 9.50 -2.92
CA LEU A 293 -16.68 10.09 -4.27
C LEU A 293 -15.74 11.27 -4.50
N CYS A 294 -15.20 11.87 -3.44
CA CYS A 294 -14.17 12.91 -3.55
C CYS A 294 -12.73 12.39 -3.75
N SER A 295 -12.51 11.07 -3.77
CA SER A 295 -11.16 10.46 -3.90
C SER A 295 -10.72 10.25 -5.35
N ASN A 296 -9.40 10.24 -5.58
CA ASN A 296 -8.78 9.99 -6.89
C ASN A 296 -9.01 8.55 -7.40
N LEU A 297 -9.34 7.63 -6.48
CA LEU A 297 -9.83 6.28 -6.80
C LEU A 297 -11.08 6.33 -7.70
N PHE A 298 -12.04 7.22 -7.42
CA PHE A 298 -13.27 7.28 -8.20
C PHE A 298 -13.02 7.81 -9.61
N GLU A 299 -12.18 8.83 -9.73
CA GLU A 299 -11.76 9.38 -11.03
C GLU A 299 -11.03 8.34 -11.88
N THR A 300 -10.18 7.52 -11.26
CA THR A 300 -9.55 6.37 -11.92
C THR A 300 -10.61 5.39 -12.44
N ILE A 301 -11.57 5.01 -11.59
CA ILE A 301 -12.59 4.01 -11.95
C ILE A 301 -13.45 4.50 -13.12
N LEU A 302 -13.67 5.81 -13.23
CA LEU A 302 -14.41 6.41 -14.35
C LEU A 302 -13.62 6.51 -15.66
N GLN A 303 -12.33 6.17 -15.67
CA GLN A 303 -11.56 6.04 -16.92
C GLN A 303 -12.17 4.94 -17.79
N GLU A 304 -12.32 5.20 -19.09
CA GLU A 304 -13.10 4.35 -20.01
C GLU A 304 -12.71 2.86 -19.95
N LYS A 305 -11.40 2.56 -19.91
CA LYS A 305 -10.88 1.19 -19.82
C LYS A 305 -11.40 0.45 -18.58
N ILE A 306 -11.37 1.09 -17.41
CA ILE A 306 -11.77 0.50 -16.13
C ILE A 306 -13.29 0.49 -16.00
N TRP A 307 -13.93 1.60 -16.36
CA TRP A 307 -15.36 1.76 -16.34
C TRP A 307 -16.06 0.70 -17.18
N LYS A 308 -15.57 0.43 -18.39
CA LYS A 308 -16.11 -0.61 -19.27
C LYS A 308 -16.09 -2.00 -18.62
N ARG A 309 -15.02 -2.34 -17.88
CA ARG A 309 -14.87 -3.66 -17.24
C ARG A 309 -15.78 -3.79 -16.00
N LEU A 310 -15.89 -2.74 -15.20
CA LEU A 310 -16.75 -2.72 -14.01
C LEU A 310 -18.25 -2.65 -14.34
N THR A 311 -18.61 -2.05 -15.48
CA THR A 311 -20.01 -1.95 -15.91
C THR A 311 -20.53 -3.18 -16.66
N GLN A 312 -19.65 -4.12 -17.03
CA GLN A 312 -20.09 -5.43 -17.49
C GLN A 312 -20.59 -6.24 -16.31
N LYS A 313 -21.89 -6.54 -16.30
CA LYS A 313 -22.52 -7.36 -15.25
C LYS A 313 -21.87 -8.75 -15.19
N ARG A 314 -21.49 -9.17 -13.99
CA ARG A 314 -20.91 -10.47 -13.63
C ARG A 314 -21.80 -11.20 -12.64
N CYS A 315 -21.69 -12.53 -12.55
CA CYS A 315 -22.36 -13.29 -11.49
C CYS A 315 -21.67 -13.10 -10.13
N LEU A 316 -20.35 -12.86 -10.14
CA LEU A 316 -19.53 -12.74 -8.94
C LEU A 316 -18.40 -11.72 -9.14
N TYR A 317 -18.17 -10.91 -8.11
CA TYR A 317 -17.05 -9.97 -8.04
C TYR A 317 -16.18 -10.34 -6.84
N GLY A 318 -14.92 -10.67 -7.07
CA GLY A 318 -13.96 -11.01 -6.03
C GLY A 318 -12.98 -9.89 -5.75
N ILE A 319 -12.69 -9.58 -4.49
CA ILE A 319 -11.71 -8.58 -4.08
C ILE A 319 -10.67 -9.26 -3.16
N SER A 320 -9.40 -9.24 -3.57
CA SER A 320 -8.30 -9.91 -2.85
C SER A 320 -7.52 -8.91 -2.00
N VAL A 321 -7.53 -9.06 -0.67
CA VAL A 321 -6.94 -8.15 0.31
C VAL A 321 -5.81 -8.88 1.07
N THR A 322 -4.61 -8.31 1.03
CA THR A 322 -3.38 -8.91 1.56
C THR A 322 -2.79 -8.15 2.73
N SER A 323 -3.16 -6.87 2.87
CA SER A 323 -2.74 -5.98 3.94
C SER A 323 -3.94 -5.25 4.52
N VAL A 324 -3.84 -4.82 5.78
CA VAL A 324 -4.91 -4.06 6.45
C VAL A 324 -5.22 -2.74 5.71
N GLY A 325 -4.21 -2.11 5.10
CA GLY A 325 -4.39 -0.89 4.30
C GLY A 325 -5.30 -1.07 3.08
N GLN A 326 -5.39 -2.28 2.53
CA GLN A 326 -6.26 -2.61 1.40
C GLN A 326 -7.74 -2.77 1.77
N PHE A 327 -8.09 -2.82 3.07
CA PHE A 327 -9.46 -3.08 3.50
C PHE A 327 -10.43 -1.95 3.15
N LEU A 328 -10.03 -0.71 3.44
CA LEU A 328 -10.83 0.47 3.12
C LEU A 328 -11.13 0.61 1.61
N PRO A 329 -10.13 0.54 0.70
CA PRO A 329 -10.43 0.56 -0.73
C PRO A 329 -11.28 -0.63 -1.18
N ALA A 330 -11.09 -1.82 -0.60
CA ALA A 330 -11.94 -2.98 -0.89
C ALA A 330 -13.42 -2.71 -0.57
N CYS A 331 -13.74 -2.17 0.61
CA CYS A 331 -15.10 -1.79 0.99
C CYS A 331 -15.71 -0.75 0.04
N LYS A 332 -14.91 0.25 -0.34
CA LYS A 332 -15.28 1.31 -1.28
C LYS A 332 -15.61 0.77 -2.68
N ILE A 333 -14.77 -0.12 -3.21
CA ILE A 333 -14.99 -0.81 -4.50
C ILE A 333 -16.25 -1.67 -4.43
N ALA A 334 -16.46 -2.44 -3.35
CA ALA A 334 -17.64 -3.26 -3.16
C ALA A 334 -18.95 -2.45 -3.16
N LYS A 335 -18.98 -1.32 -2.43
CA LYS A 335 -20.11 -0.37 -2.44
C LYS A 335 -20.40 0.13 -3.86
N LEU A 336 -19.36 0.51 -4.61
CA LEU A 336 -19.53 0.99 -5.99
C LEU A 336 -20.08 -0.09 -6.93
N ILE A 337 -19.56 -1.31 -6.86
CA ILE A 337 -20.06 -2.44 -7.65
C ILE A 337 -21.56 -2.67 -7.37
N LYS A 338 -21.98 -2.64 -6.10
CA LYS A 338 -23.39 -2.80 -5.71
C LYS A 338 -24.28 -1.62 -6.15
N ARG A 339 -23.71 -0.42 -6.31
CA ARG A 339 -24.42 0.74 -6.89
C ARG A 339 -24.61 0.60 -8.40
N ILE A 340 -23.59 0.15 -9.12
CA ILE A 340 -23.64 -0.08 -10.58
C ILE A 340 -24.60 -1.23 -10.89
N HIS A 341 -24.48 -2.33 -10.14
CA HIS A 341 -25.18 -3.58 -10.36
C HIS A 341 -26.03 -3.96 -9.13
N LYS A 342 -27.32 -3.62 -9.17
CA LYS A 342 -28.25 -4.01 -8.10
C LYS A 342 -28.28 -5.53 -7.96
N GLY A 343 -28.01 -6.01 -6.75
CA GLY A 343 -27.98 -7.45 -6.43
C GLY A 343 -26.66 -8.16 -6.76
N ALA A 344 -25.61 -7.44 -7.15
CA ALA A 344 -24.28 -8.02 -7.36
C ALA A 344 -23.78 -8.76 -6.11
N LYS A 345 -23.23 -9.95 -6.32
CA LYS A 345 -22.57 -10.75 -5.30
C LYS A 345 -21.10 -10.38 -5.23
N VAL A 346 -20.67 -9.88 -4.07
CA VAL A 346 -19.29 -9.46 -3.84
C VAL A 346 -18.66 -10.33 -2.77
N VAL A 347 -17.53 -10.96 -3.10
CA VAL A 347 -16.74 -11.79 -2.17
C VAL A 347 -15.40 -11.10 -1.87
N ILE A 348 -14.98 -11.14 -0.61
CA ILE A 348 -13.65 -10.72 -0.18
C ILE A 348 -12.82 -11.95 0.23
N GLY A 349 -11.54 -11.95 -0.11
CA GLY A 349 -10.59 -12.99 0.31
C GLY A 349 -9.18 -12.42 0.47
N GLY A 350 -8.20 -13.28 0.76
CA GLY A 350 -6.78 -12.92 0.88
C GLY A 350 -6.24 -13.03 2.30
N SER A 351 -4.92 -12.95 2.45
CA SER A 351 -4.20 -13.37 3.67
C SER A 351 -4.56 -12.62 4.95
N CYS A 352 -5.14 -11.42 4.85
CA CYS A 352 -5.46 -10.61 6.01
C CYS A 352 -6.95 -10.66 6.40
N VAL A 353 -7.82 -11.35 5.65
CA VAL A 353 -9.28 -11.29 5.92
C VAL A 353 -9.68 -11.94 7.23
N ASP A 354 -8.94 -12.94 7.67
CA ASP A 354 -9.12 -13.59 8.97
C ASP A 354 -8.92 -12.62 10.14
N VAL A 355 -8.04 -11.62 9.97
CA VAL A 355 -7.83 -10.58 10.98
C VAL A 355 -9.13 -9.80 11.18
N PHE A 356 -9.87 -9.52 10.11
CA PHE A 356 -11.16 -8.84 10.18
C PHE A 356 -12.23 -9.70 10.82
N LEU A 357 -12.29 -11.00 10.50
CA LEU A 357 -13.29 -11.90 11.08
C LEU A 357 -13.03 -12.24 12.56
N ARG A 358 -11.79 -12.09 13.05
CA ARG A 358 -11.40 -12.40 14.44
C ARG A 358 -11.28 -11.17 15.33
N SER A 359 -11.42 -9.96 14.81
CA SER A 359 -11.35 -8.74 15.62
C SER A 359 -12.55 -8.64 16.57
N ASP A 360 -12.28 -8.24 17.82
CA ASP A 360 -13.27 -8.00 18.88
C ASP A 360 -14.06 -6.69 18.65
N CYS A 361 -13.55 -5.82 17.77
CA CYS A 361 -14.30 -4.68 17.27
C CYS A 361 -15.56 -5.19 16.56
N CYS A 362 -16.64 -4.41 16.52
CA CYS A 362 -17.97 -4.75 16.00
C CYS A 362 -18.03 -5.10 14.47
N CYS A 363 -16.90 -5.43 13.87
CA CYS A 363 -16.59 -5.55 12.46
C CYS A 363 -17.25 -6.73 11.72
N LYS A 364 -17.61 -7.84 12.38
CA LYS A 364 -18.23 -8.97 11.65
C LYS A 364 -19.57 -8.57 11.04
N ILE A 365 -20.38 -7.80 11.78
CA ILE A 365 -21.66 -7.24 11.32
C ILE A 365 -21.44 -6.02 10.43
N ASP A 366 -20.27 -5.37 10.40
CA ASP A 366 -20.07 -4.30 9.41
C ASP A 366 -19.55 -4.84 8.06
N LEU A 367 -18.88 -6.00 8.02
CA LEU A 367 -18.40 -6.63 6.79
C LEU A 367 -19.53 -6.97 5.80
N HIS A 368 -20.68 -7.47 6.28
CA HIS A 368 -21.78 -7.85 5.39
C HIS A 368 -22.45 -6.67 4.67
N ARG A 369 -22.21 -5.43 5.13
CA ARG A 369 -22.63 -4.21 4.40
C ARG A 369 -21.97 -4.11 3.04
N TYR A 370 -20.77 -4.68 2.91
CA TYR A 370 -19.92 -4.56 1.73
C TYR A 370 -19.88 -5.87 0.95
N PHE A 371 -19.68 -6.99 1.65
CA PHE A 371 -19.41 -8.29 1.06
C PHE A 371 -20.51 -9.29 1.40
N ASP A 372 -20.98 -10.03 0.40
CA ASP A 372 -21.94 -11.12 0.58
C ASP A 372 -21.27 -12.35 1.19
N TYR A 373 -19.98 -12.54 0.87
CA TYR A 373 -19.19 -13.72 1.20
C TYR A 373 -17.76 -13.35 1.60
N VAL A 374 -17.15 -14.16 2.45
CA VAL A 374 -15.72 -14.07 2.79
C VAL A 374 -15.08 -15.43 2.56
N ILE A 375 -14.00 -15.49 1.79
CA ILE A 375 -13.19 -16.71 1.63
C ILE A 375 -12.01 -16.63 2.61
N VAL A 376 -11.93 -17.63 3.49
CA VAL A 376 -10.96 -17.75 4.58
C VAL A 376 -9.92 -18.83 4.25
N GLY A 377 -8.66 -18.44 4.17
CA GLY A 377 -7.56 -19.34 3.80
C GLY A 377 -7.36 -19.43 2.29
N GLU A 378 -7.28 -20.63 1.75
CA GLU A 378 -7.01 -20.87 0.32
C GLU A 378 -8.29 -20.73 -0.52
N GLY A 379 -8.18 -20.11 -1.68
CA GLY A 379 -9.33 -19.57 -2.39
C GLY A 379 -9.66 -20.24 -3.71
N GLU A 380 -8.78 -21.09 -4.25
CA GLU A 380 -8.92 -21.63 -5.61
C GLU A 380 -10.19 -22.50 -5.75
N SER A 381 -10.33 -23.53 -4.92
CA SER A 381 -11.51 -24.40 -4.90
C SER A 381 -12.74 -23.65 -4.37
N ALA A 382 -12.56 -22.85 -3.31
CA ALA A 382 -13.64 -22.08 -2.70
C ALA A 382 -14.32 -21.11 -3.68
N LEU A 383 -13.53 -20.39 -4.47
CA LEU A 383 -14.03 -19.44 -5.45
C LEU A 383 -14.73 -20.14 -6.62
N CYS A 384 -14.21 -21.30 -7.07
CA CYS A 384 -14.89 -22.12 -8.08
C CYS A 384 -16.24 -22.64 -7.57
N SER A 385 -16.28 -23.19 -6.35
CA SER A 385 -17.52 -23.67 -5.73
C SER A 385 -18.52 -22.52 -5.48
N LEU A 386 -18.04 -21.35 -5.08
CA LEU A 386 -18.88 -20.17 -4.88
C LEU A 386 -19.44 -19.63 -6.20
N TYR A 387 -18.65 -19.68 -7.27
CA TYR A 387 -19.11 -19.38 -8.62
C TYR A 387 -20.22 -20.34 -9.04
N ASP A 388 -20.00 -21.65 -8.92
CA ASP A 388 -20.98 -22.68 -9.27
C ASP A 388 -22.27 -22.49 -8.48
N TYR A 389 -22.16 -22.27 -7.16
CA TYR A 389 -23.30 -21.96 -6.30
C TYR A 389 -24.05 -20.72 -6.81
N SER A 390 -23.36 -19.60 -7.02
CA SER A 390 -23.97 -18.33 -7.41
C SER A 390 -24.66 -18.41 -8.77
N ASN A 391 -24.05 -19.12 -9.73
CA ASN A 391 -24.54 -19.31 -11.09
C ASN A 391 -25.71 -20.30 -11.18
N ASN A 392 -25.80 -21.28 -10.28
CA ASN A 392 -26.91 -22.23 -10.24
C ASN A 392 -28.11 -21.67 -9.46
N VAL A 393 -27.87 -20.98 -8.33
CA VAL A 393 -28.92 -20.31 -7.55
C VAL A 393 -29.60 -19.22 -8.38
N SER A 394 -28.86 -18.48 -9.21
CA SER A 394 -29.46 -17.49 -10.13
C SER A 394 -30.38 -18.12 -11.19
N LYS A 395 -30.25 -19.44 -11.43
CA LYS A 395 -31.09 -20.24 -12.33
C LYS A 395 -32.21 -20.99 -11.61
N GLY A 396 -32.37 -20.77 -10.29
CA GLY A 396 -33.40 -21.42 -9.48
C GLY A 396 -33.06 -22.85 -9.04
N ILE A 397 -31.80 -23.27 -9.16
CA ILE A 397 -31.33 -24.57 -8.66
C ILE A 397 -30.96 -24.40 -7.18
N GLU A 398 -31.55 -25.24 -6.34
CA GLU A 398 -31.27 -25.27 -4.90
C GLU A 398 -29.97 -26.01 -4.63
N LEU A 399 -29.01 -25.32 -4.01
CA LEU A 399 -27.73 -25.85 -3.56
C LEU A 399 -27.50 -25.40 -2.12
N ASP A 400 -26.80 -26.19 -1.32
CA ASP A 400 -26.43 -25.79 0.03
C ASP A 400 -25.16 -24.95 0.01
N ILE A 401 -25.24 -23.72 0.53
CA ILE A 401 -24.10 -22.83 0.71
C ILE A 401 -23.03 -23.45 1.63
N MET A 402 -23.42 -24.36 2.52
CA MET A 402 -22.52 -25.06 3.43
C MET A 402 -21.55 -26.00 2.73
N ASP A 403 -21.83 -26.40 1.48
CA ASP A 403 -20.95 -27.26 0.67
C ASP A 403 -19.75 -26.51 0.07
N ILE A 404 -19.76 -25.18 0.11
CA ILE A 404 -18.66 -24.35 -0.41
C ILE A 404 -17.53 -24.37 0.62
N PRO A 405 -16.32 -24.85 0.30
CA PRO A 405 -15.23 -24.90 1.27
C PRO A 405 -14.70 -23.50 1.59
N ASN A 406 -14.06 -23.34 2.76
CA ASN A 406 -13.37 -22.12 3.18
C ASN A 406 -14.24 -20.84 3.17
N LEU A 407 -15.55 -20.97 3.26
CA LEU A 407 -16.48 -19.84 3.20
C LEU A 407 -16.87 -19.40 4.61
N ALA A 408 -16.94 -18.09 4.80
CA ALA A 408 -17.64 -17.45 5.89
C ALA A 408 -18.71 -16.50 5.34
N PHE A 409 -19.89 -16.50 5.95
CA PHE A 409 -21.01 -15.65 5.53
C PHE A 409 -21.92 -15.35 6.72
N ILE A 410 -22.82 -14.37 6.56
CA ILE A 410 -23.82 -14.05 7.57
C ILE A 410 -25.16 -14.65 7.15
N ASP A 411 -25.76 -15.45 8.03
CA ASP A 411 -27.07 -16.06 7.79
C ASP A 411 -28.23 -15.08 8.01
N ALA A 412 -29.45 -15.53 7.74
CA ALA A 412 -30.67 -14.72 7.92
C ALA A 412 -30.91 -14.26 9.38
N ASN A 413 -30.25 -14.87 10.36
CA ASN A 413 -30.34 -14.51 11.78
C ASN A 413 -29.20 -13.59 12.23
N ASN A 414 -28.44 -13.02 11.29
CA ASN A 414 -27.24 -12.21 11.55
C ASN A 414 -26.11 -12.95 12.28
N ILE A 415 -26.03 -14.28 12.13
CA ILE A 415 -24.99 -15.10 12.73
C ILE A 415 -23.93 -15.41 11.66
N VAL A 416 -22.66 -15.19 12.00
CA VAL A 416 -21.54 -15.61 11.15
C VAL A 416 -21.46 -17.13 11.14
N LYS A 417 -21.57 -17.71 9.95
CA LYS A 417 -21.36 -19.14 9.68
C LYS A 417 -20.02 -19.34 9.00
N TYR A 418 -19.42 -20.49 9.30
CA TYR A 418 -18.19 -20.96 8.66
C TYR A 418 -18.46 -22.34 8.10
N THR A 419 -17.97 -22.58 6.89
CA THR A 419 -18.02 -23.90 6.26
C THR A 419 -16.74 -24.68 6.53
N THR A 420 -16.69 -25.92 6.02
CA THR A 420 -15.54 -26.80 6.17
C THR A 420 -14.30 -26.16 5.56
N SER A 421 -13.21 -26.15 6.33
CA SER A 421 -11.94 -25.68 5.78
C SER A 421 -11.23 -26.78 5.00
N VAL A 422 -10.79 -26.45 3.79
CA VAL A 422 -10.07 -27.33 2.88
C VAL A 422 -8.78 -26.63 2.46
N LEU A 423 -7.74 -27.41 2.17
CA LEU A 423 -6.52 -26.89 1.59
C LEU A 423 -6.35 -27.43 0.18
N GLU A 424 -5.76 -26.63 -0.71
CA GLU A 424 -5.60 -26.99 -2.11
C GLU A 424 -4.54 -28.08 -2.31
N ASP A 425 -4.72 -28.86 -3.37
CA ASP A 425 -3.62 -29.66 -3.93
C ASP A 425 -2.69 -28.74 -4.73
N VAL A 426 -1.58 -28.34 -4.11
CA VAL A 426 -0.61 -27.40 -4.69
C VAL A 426 0.00 -27.94 -6.00
N GLU A 427 0.12 -29.26 -6.16
CA GLU A 427 0.64 -29.89 -7.39
C GLU A 427 -0.36 -29.76 -8.55
N GLY A 428 -1.66 -29.87 -8.26
CA GLY A 428 -2.76 -29.76 -9.21
C GLY A 428 -3.07 -28.34 -9.68
N LEU A 429 -2.47 -27.32 -9.06
CA LEU A 429 -2.70 -25.92 -9.41
C LEU A 429 -2.04 -25.55 -10.76
N SER A 430 -2.84 -24.88 -11.60
CA SER A 430 -2.36 -24.29 -12.85
C SER A 430 -1.37 -23.15 -12.61
N VAL A 431 -0.51 -22.90 -13.60
CA VAL A 431 0.40 -21.74 -13.56
C VAL A 431 -0.41 -20.44 -13.59
N ALA A 432 0.02 -19.45 -12.81
CA ALA A 432 -0.66 -18.16 -12.70
C ALA A 432 -0.84 -17.48 -14.07
N ASP A 433 -2.00 -16.87 -14.26
CA ASP A 433 -2.40 -16.21 -15.51
C ASP A 433 -2.40 -14.69 -15.31
N TYR A 434 -1.67 -13.96 -16.14
CA TYR A 434 -1.50 -12.51 -16.10
C TYR A 434 -2.11 -11.79 -17.31
N ASP A 435 -2.95 -12.46 -18.11
CA ASP A 435 -3.32 -11.99 -19.46
C ASP A 435 -4.08 -10.65 -19.48
N ASP A 436 -4.87 -10.37 -18.45
CA ASP A 436 -5.66 -9.13 -18.37
C ASP A 436 -4.88 -7.95 -17.75
N LEU A 437 -3.63 -8.17 -17.32
CA LEU A 437 -2.79 -7.15 -16.69
C LEU A 437 -1.85 -6.52 -17.71
N ASP A 438 -1.71 -5.20 -17.66
CA ASP A 438 -0.69 -4.48 -18.42
C ASP A 438 0.63 -4.52 -17.63
N LEU A 439 1.44 -5.53 -17.94
CA LEU A 439 2.69 -5.81 -17.24
C LEU A 439 3.75 -4.70 -17.41
N ASP A 440 3.59 -3.80 -18.39
CA ASP A 440 4.50 -2.67 -18.58
C ASP A 440 4.26 -1.52 -17.59
N MET A 441 3.10 -1.51 -16.92
CA MET A 441 2.76 -0.50 -15.91
C MET A 441 3.58 -0.63 -14.62
N TYR A 442 4.17 -1.79 -14.33
CA TYR A 442 4.97 -2.00 -13.13
C TYR A 442 6.32 -1.27 -13.23
N VAL A 443 6.75 -0.66 -12.12
CA VAL A 443 7.85 0.31 -12.05
C VAL A 443 9.23 -0.37 -12.10
N SER A 444 9.30 -1.69 -11.94
CA SER A 444 10.58 -2.39 -12.00
C SER A 444 11.25 -2.27 -13.39
N PRO A 445 12.59 -2.12 -13.48
CA PRO A 445 13.29 -1.97 -14.77
C PRO A 445 13.12 -3.17 -15.69
N LYS A 446 12.87 -4.35 -15.11
CA LYS A 446 12.52 -5.57 -15.81
C LYS A 446 11.25 -6.15 -15.22
N LEU A 447 10.46 -6.83 -16.04
CA LEU A 447 9.30 -7.56 -15.57
C LEU A 447 9.72 -8.64 -14.55
N ILE A 448 9.13 -8.58 -13.36
CA ILE A 448 9.22 -9.65 -12.35
C ILE A 448 7.86 -10.29 -12.23
N LEU A 449 7.81 -11.62 -12.33
CA LEU A 449 6.60 -12.37 -11.97
C LEU A 449 6.83 -13.15 -10.66
N PRO A 450 5.91 -13.05 -9.68
CA PRO A 450 5.98 -13.87 -8.50
C PRO A 450 5.58 -15.32 -8.83
N TYR A 451 6.20 -16.28 -8.16
CA TYR A 451 5.86 -17.71 -8.27
C TYR A 451 5.87 -18.37 -6.90
N GLN A 452 4.90 -19.24 -6.62
CA GLN A 452 4.83 -20.00 -5.38
C GLN A 452 5.17 -21.47 -5.65
N ALA A 453 6.31 -21.92 -5.12
CA ALA A 453 6.77 -23.31 -5.25
C ALA A 453 6.15 -24.25 -4.21
N SER A 454 5.66 -23.70 -3.10
CA SER A 454 5.13 -24.43 -1.95
C SER A 454 4.17 -23.56 -1.13
N ARG A 455 3.26 -24.20 -0.40
CA ARG A 455 2.42 -23.56 0.61
C ARG A 455 2.78 -24.04 2.01
N GLY A 456 2.68 -23.11 2.97
CA GLY A 456 2.97 -23.35 4.38
C GLY A 456 4.46 -23.31 4.70
N CYS A 457 4.78 -23.46 5.99
CA CYS A 457 6.14 -23.40 6.51
C CYS A 457 6.57 -24.75 7.08
N HIS A 458 7.70 -25.27 6.62
CA HIS A 458 8.26 -26.56 7.08
C HIS A 458 8.77 -26.53 8.53
N TYR A 459 8.95 -25.34 9.10
CA TYR A 459 9.34 -25.18 10.49
C TYR A 459 8.12 -24.92 11.39
N GLY A 460 7.41 -23.80 11.20
CA GLY A 460 6.15 -23.50 11.89
C GLY A 460 6.22 -23.22 13.41
N TYR A 461 7.36 -23.33 14.08
CA TYR A 461 7.46 -23.19 15.55
C TYR A 461 7.85 -21.79 16.06
N CYS A 462 8.12 -20.82 15.17
CA CYS A 462 8.55 -19.48 15.58
C CYS A 462 7.47 -18.81 16.45
N ALA A 463 7.82 -18.38 17.66
CA ALA A 463 6.87 -17.88 18.64
C ALA A 463 6.18 -16.57 18.23
N PHE A 464 6.86 -15.77 17.41
CA PHE A 464 6.43 -14.44 16.94
C PHE A 464 5.68 -14.48 15.60
N CYS A 465 5.70 -15.61 14.90
CA CYS A 465 5.18 -15.73 13.55
C CYS A 465 3.64 -15.81 13.60
N ASN A 466 2.95 -14.98 12.82
CA ASN A 466 1.49 -14.85 12.83
C ASN A 466 0.80 -15.71 11.76
N HIS A 467 1.53 -16.57 11.05
CA HIS A 467 0.94 -17.54 10.13
C HIS A 467 -0.15 -18.34 10.83
N ASP A 468 -1.28 -18.52 10.14
CA ASP A 468 -2.38 -19.33 10.63
C ASP A 468 -1.91 -20.79 10.87
N GLU A 469 -2.49 -21.46 11.86
CA GLU A 469 -2.16 -22.85 12.20
C GLU A 469 -2.23 -23.79 10.99
N LYS A 470 -3.12 -23.52 10.03
CA LYS A 470 -3.25 -24.31 8.78
C LYS A 470 -1.99 -24.28 7.91
N TYR A 471 -1.20 -23.21 8.01
CA TYR A 471 0.07 -23.03 7.30
C TYR A 471 1.29 -23.40 8.16
N ARG A 472 1.13 -23.53 9.48
CA ARG A 472 2.20 -24.02 10.37
C ARG A 472 2.30 -25.54 10.29
N HIS A 473 3.52 -26.06 10.29
CA HIS A 473 3.82 -27.50 10.26
C HIS A 473 3.25 -28.26 9.05
N ASN A 474 2.79 -27.54 8.03
CA ASN A 474 2.07 -28.09 6.90
C ASN A 474 2.69 -27.58 5.59
N TYR A 475 3.88 -28.09 5.30
CA TYR A 475 4.65 -27.73 4.11
C TYR A 475 4.27 -28.62 2.93
N ARG A 476 3.70 -28.02 1.90
CA ARG A 476 3.21 -28.70 0.69
C ARG A 476 3.94 -28.14 -0.54
N PRO A 477 5.09 -28.72 -0.90
CA PRO A 477 5.85 -28.31 -2.08
C PRO A 477 5.31 -28.95 -3.35
N LYS A 478 5.39 -28.21 -4.46
CA LYS A 478 5.30 -28.78 -5.80
C LYS A 478 6.52 -29.63 -6.11
N THR A 479 6.39 -30.55 -7.05
CA THR A 479 7.56 -31.26 -7.59
C THR A 479 8.51 -30.31 -8.32
N ALA A 480 9.81 -30.58 -8.28
CA ALA A 480 10.82 -29.77 -8.99
C ALA A 480 10.50 -29.68 -10.50
N LYS A 481 10.02 -30.79 -11.08
CA LYS A 481 9.55 -30.86 -12.47
C LYS A 481 8.43 -29.86 -12.73
N LYS A 482 7.36 -29.89 -11.94
CA LYS A 482 6.23 -28.95 -12.07
C LYS A 482 6.68 -27.50 -11.95
N ILE A 483 7.60 -27.21 -11.02
CA ILE A 483 8.16 -25.86 -10.86
C ILE A 483 8.87 -25.41 -12.13
N VAL A 484 9.77 -26.23 -12.67
CA VAL A 484 10.53 -25.87 -13.88
C VAL A 484 9.61 -25.73 -15.10
N GLU A 485 8.62 -26.62 -15.25
CA GLU A 485 7.61 -26.55 -16.29
C GLU A 485 6.81 -25.24 -16.22
N ASP A 486 6.32 -24.86 -15.02
CA ASP A 486 5.58 -23.62 -14.81
C ASP A 486 6.44 -22.39 -15.16
N LEU A 487 7.70 -22.34 -14.72
CA LEU A 487 8.60 -21.21 -14.97
C LEU A 487 8.94 -21.06 -16.46
N VAL A 488 9.12 -22.19 -17.17
CA VAL A 488 9.30 -22.18 -18.63
C VAL A 488 8.04 -21.69 -19.32
N LEU A 489 6.85 -22.07 -18.83
CA LEU A 489 5.57 -21.60 -19.35
C LEU A 489 5.40 -20.10 -19.17
N LEU A 490 5.69 -19.56 -17.99
CA LEU A 490 5.67 -18.12 -17.72
C LEU A 490 6.63 -17.36 -18.65
N LYS A 491 7.86 -17.85 -18.82
CA LYS A 491 8.83 -17.27 -19.76
C LYS A 491 8.31 -17.29 -21.20
N LYS A 492 7.76 -18.42 -21.66
CA LYS A 492 7.23 -18.55 -23.03
C LYS A 492 6.04 -17.63 -23.27
N LYS A 493 5.14 -17.50 -22.28
CA LYS A 493 3.89 -16.73 -22.40
C LYS A 493 4.09 -15.23 -22.25
N TYR A 494 4.92 -14.81 -21.29
CA TYR A 494 5.07 -13.39 -20.90
C TYR A 494 6.44 -12.80 -21.19
N GLY A 495 7.39 -13.58 -21.69
CA GLY A 495 8.76 -13.12 -21.94
C GLY A 495 9.55 -12.80 -20.66
N VAL A 496 9.05 -13.21 -19.48
CA VAL A 496 9.69 -12.93 -18.20
C VAL A 496 11.05 -13.61 -18.10
N THR A 497 12.05 -12.85 -17.64
CA THR A 497 13.42 -13.34 -17.38
C THR A 497 13.75 -13.37 -15.90
N ASP A 498 12.87 -12.87 -15.05
CA ASP A 498 13.16 -12.55 -13.67
C ASP A 498 11.97 -12.97 -12.79
N ILE A 499 12.22 -13.90 -11.84
CA ILE A 499 11.19 -14.55 -11.03
C ILE A 499 11.46 -14.32 -9.54
N GLN A 500 10.41 -14.00 -8.79
CA GLN A 500 10.48 -13.99 -7.34
C GLN A 500 9.71 -15.18 -6.77
N PHE A 501 10.39 -16.09 -6.08
CA PHE A 501 9.70 -17.07 -5.26
C PHE A 501 9.09 -16.37 -4.04
N VAL A 502 7.77 -16.48 -3.88
CA VAL A 502 6.98 -15.85 -2.80
C VAL A 502 6.59 -16.83 -1.69
N ASP A 503 7.28 -17.95 -1.63
CA ASP A 503 7.20 -18.96 -0.58
C ASP A 503 7.59 -18.40 0.79
N GLU A 504 7.03 -18.98 1.86
CA GLU A 504 7.41 -18.64 3.24
C GLU A 504 8.88 -18.93 3.53
N ALA A 505 9.32 -20.12 3.10
CA ALA A 505 10.72 -20.53 3.06
C ALA A 505 10.82 -21.82 2.24
N ILE A 506 11.58 -21.78 1.14
CA ILE A 506 11.93 -23.00 0.40
C ILE A 506 12.86 -23.83 1.27
N ARG A 507 12.55 -25.12 1.43
CA ARG A 507 13.35 -26.06 2.22
C ARG A 507 14.61 -26.48 1.43
N PRO A 508 15.77 -26.68 2.09
CA PRO A 508 17.03 -27.00 1.38
C PRO A 508 16.97 -28.23 0.45
N ASP A 509 16.29 -29.31 0.85
CA ASP A 509 16.10 -30.50 0.01
C ASP A 509 15.26 -30.22 -1.25
N GLN A 510 14.26 -29.35 -1.14
CA GLN A 510 13.44 -28.91 -2.26
C GLN A 510 14.25 -27.99 -3.18
N PHE A 511 15.01 -27.06 -2.61
CA PHE A 511 15.94 -26.20 -3.33
C PHE A 511 16.93 -27.03 -4.15
N GLU A 512 17.51 -28.07 -3.56
CA GLU A 512 18.41 -28.98 -4.26
C GLU A 512 17.72 -29.58 -5.50
N LYS A 513 16.57 -30.25 -5.31
CA LYS A 513 15.81 -30.87 -6.39
C LYS A 513 15.46 -29.87 -7.51
N MET A 514 15.04 -28.66 -7.14
CA MET A 514 14.76 -27.58 -8.09
C MET A 514 15.99 -27.23 -8.92
N VAL A 515 17.14 -27.03 -8.28
CA VAL A 515 18.39 -26.63 -8.96
C VAL A 515 18.88 -27.72 -9.92
N TYR A 516 18.74 -29.00 -9.56
CA TYR A 516 19.08 -30.10 -10.46
C TYR A 516 18.13 -30.20 -11.66
N GLU A 517 16.83 -30.05 -11.44
CA GLU A 517 15.84 -30.05 -12.53
C GLU A 517 16.06 -28.86 -13.48
N MET A 518 16.31 -27.67 -12.94
CA MET A 518 16.65 -26.46 -13.71
C MET A 518 17.90 -26.66 -14.57
N ALA A 519 18.91 -27.33 -14.02
CA ALA A 519 20.15 -27.64 -14.75
C ALA A 519 19.96 -28.67 -15.86
N ALA A 520 19.02 -29.60 -15.69
CA ALA A 520 18.71 -30.63 -16.67
C ALA A 520 17.80 -30.12 -17.80
N ASN A 521 16.96 -29.11 -17.53
CA ASN A 521 16.00 -28.59 -18.50
C ASN A 521 16.60 -27.48 -19.38
N LEU A 522 16.76 -27.77 -20.68
CA LEU A 522 17.37 -26.84 -21.63
C LEU A 522 16.54 -25.57 -21.91
N GLU A 523 15.23 -25.59 -21.65
CA GLU A 523 14.33 -24.44 -21.89
C GLU A 523 14.38 -23.40 -20.75
N PHE A 524 14.82 -23.81 -19.56
CA PHE A 524 14.89 -22.97 -18.36
C PHE A 524 16.00 -21.88 -18.41
N LYS A 525 16.89 -21.93 -19.41
CA LYS A 525 17.98 -20.96 -19.56
C LYS A 525 17.51 -19.51 -19.57
N HIS A 526 18.34 -18.58 -19.09
CA HIS A 526 18.07 -17.13 -19.06
C HIS A 526 16.90 -16.70 -18.15
N ILE A 527 16.54 -17.53 -17.16
CA ILE A 527 15.68 -17.13 -16.05
C ILE A 527 16.58 -16.84 -14.85
N ASN A 528 16.46 -15.66 -14.26
CA ASN A 528 17.03 -15.35 -12.95
C ASN A 528 15.94 -15.48 -11.89
N TRP A 529 16.33 -15.84 -10.67
CA TRP A 529 15.37 -15.96 -9.58
C TRP A 529 15.97 -15.63 -8.21
N ILE A 530 15.08 -15.23 -7.31
CA ILE A 530 15.34 -14.96 -5.90
C ILE A 530 14.34 -15.71 -5.05
N TYR A 531 14.70 -16.03 -3.82
CA TYR A 531 13.83 -16.83 -2.95
C TYR A 531 14.05 -16.55 -1.47
N TYR A 532 13.05 -16.93 -0.68
CA TYR A 532 13.10 -16.91 0.78
C TYR A 532 13.56 -18.26 1.31
N SER A 533 14.42 -18.23 2.32
CA SER A 533 14.88 -19.44 3.00
C SER A 533 15.06 -19.20 4.49
N ARG A 534 14.98 -20.29 5.25
CA ARG A 534 15.60 -20.36 6.57
C ARG A 534 17.08 -20.71 6.42
N VAL A 535 17.88 -20.33 7.41
CA VAL A 535 19.28 -20.77 7.53
C VAL A 535 19.30 -22.28 7.75
N SER A 536 20.15 -23.00 7.01
CA SER A 536 20.38 -24.44 7.20
C SER A 536 21.81 -24.83 6.82
N LEU A 537 22.39 -25.78 7.56
CA LEU A 537 23.70 -26.35 7.25
C LEU A 537 23.66 -27.40 6.13
N GLU A 538 22.48 -27.72 5.62
CA GLU A 538 22.31 -28.59 4.44
C GLU A 538 22.81 -27.91 3.14
N TYR A 539 22.91 -26.57 3.15
CA TYR A 539 23.49 -25.83 2.04
C TYR A 539 24.98 -26.15 1.85
N ASN A 540 25.39 -26.44 0.62
CA ASN A 540 26.77 -26.75 0.27
C ASN A 540 27.22 -26.04 -1.03
N LYS A 541 28.54 -25.94 -1.21
CA LYS A 541 29.18 -25.19 -2.30
C LYS A 541 28.75 -25.66 -3.69
N ASP A 542 28.64 -26.97 -3.93
CA ASP A 542 28.34 -27.49 -5.27
C ASP A 542 26.88 -27.23 -5.66
N MET A 543 25.98 -27.36 -4.69
CA MET A 543 24.58 -26.99 -4.86
C MET A 543 24.43 -25.50 -5.21
N LEU A 544 25.12 -24.61 -4.50
CA LEU A 544 25.05 -23.17 -4.75
C LEU A 544 25.70 -22.74 -6.07
N LYS A 545 26.84 -23.34 -6.46
CA LYS A 545 27.43 -23.11 -7.78
C LYS A 545 26.46 -23.47 -8.90
N LYS A 546 25.79 -24.62 -8.76
CA LYS A 546 24.79 -25.07 -9.73
C LYS A 546 23.58 -24.14 -9.74
N ALA A 547 23.13 -23.68 -8.57
CA ALA A 547 22.05 -22.71 -8.46
C ALA A 547 22.40 -21.38 -9.15
N TYR A 548 23.59 -20.83 -8.91
CA TYR A 548 24.04 -19.59 -9.55
C TYR A 548 24.14 -19.74 -11.07
N ALA A 549 24.69 -20.85 -11.56
CA ALA A 549 24.75 -21.17 -12.98
C ALA A 549 23.37 -21.27 -13.65
N ASN A 550 22.33 -21.62 -12.87
CA ASN A 550 20.94 -21.73 -13.29
C ASN A 550 20.07 -20.60 -12.72
N GLY A 551 20.62 -19.39 -12.61
CA GLY A 551 19.79 -18.21 -12.40
C GLY A 551 19.54 -17.77 -10.97
N CYS A 552 19.96 -18.52 -9.95
CA CYS A 552 19.83 -18.04 -8.56
C CYS A 552 20.69 -16.78 -8.37
N ARG A 553 20.06 -15.67 -7.99
CA ARG A 553 20.75 -14.37 -7.79
C ARG A 553 20.77 -13.92 -6.35
N MET A 554 19.76 -14.24 -5.57
CA MET A 554 19.68 -13.78 -4.19
C MET A 554 18.90 -14.77 -3.32
N VAL A 555 19.37 -14.93 -2.08
CA VAL A 555 18.62 -15.55 -0.98
C VAL A 555 18.23 -14.50 0.04
N MET A 556 16.99 -14.57 0.52
CA MET A 556 16.48 -13.76 1.62
C MET A 556 16.36 -14.64 2.87
N PHE A 557 17.22 -14.42 3.86
CA PHE A 557 17.21 -15.16 5.12
C PHE A 557 16.45 -14.39 6.20
N GLY A 558 15.52 -15.06 6.86
CA GLY A 558 15.03 -14.65 8.17
C GLY A 558 16.05 -15.03 9.24
N ILE A 559 16.98 -14.13 9.56
CA ILE A 559 17.99 -14.32 10.62
C ILE A 559 17.42 -13.90 11.97
N GLU A 560 16.68 -12.79 11.98
CA GLU A 560 16.09 -12.12 13.13
C GLU A 560 17.10 -11.54 14.12
N THR A 561 18.08 -12.31 14.58
CA THR A 561 19.09 -11.87 15.55
C THR A 561 20.32 -12.78 15.48
N PHE A 562 21.51 -12.26 15.78
CA PHE A 562 22.73 -13.06 15.94
C PHE A 562 22.93 -13.53 17.39
N ASN A 563 22.08 -13.12 18.32
CA ASN A 563 22.11 -13.59 19.70
C ASN A 563 21.43 -14.96 19.83
N GLN A 564 22.20 -15.99 20.23
CA GLN A 564 21.68 -17.36 20.35
C GLN A 564 20.60 -17.51 21.44
N ARG A 565 20.67 -16.74 22.53
CA ARG A 565 19.65 -16.76 23.59
C ARG A 565 18.32 -16.27 23.03
N LEU A 566 18.32 -15.17 22.28
CA LEU A 566 17.12 -14.62 21.64
C LEU A 566 16.57 -15.54 20.56
N LEU A 567 17.43 -16.15 19.72
CA LEU A 567 17.01 -17.17 18.75
C LEU A 567 16.28 -18.34 19.41
N ASN A 568 16.79 -18.81 20.56
CA ASN A 568 16.14 -19.87 21.33
C ASN A 568 14.83 -19.38 21.96
N PHE A 569 14.82 -18.17 22.50
CA PHE A 569 13.67 -17.54 23.15
C PHE A 569 12.48 -17.40 22.19
N ILE A 570 12.73 -16.91 20.98
CA ILE A 570 11.69 -16.76 19.94
C ILE A 570 11.39 -18.06 19.19
N LYS A 571 12.01 -19.17 19.61
CA LYS A 571 11.95 -20.48 18.95
C LYS A 571 12.24 -20.37 17.47
N LYS A 572 13.29 -19.63 17.09
CA LYS A 572 13.67 -19.53 15.68
C LYS A 572 14.16 -20.86 15.14
N GLY A 573 14.80 -21.69 15.98
CA GLY A 573 15.29 -23.02 15.63
C GLY A 573 16.45 -23.01 14.65
N ILE A 574 17.30 -21.99 14.75
CA ILE A 574 18.57 -21.88 14.00
C ILE A 574 19.69 -21.55 14.97
N ASN A 575 20.92 -21.77 14.53
CA ASN A 575 22.13 -21.42 15.26
C ASN A 575 22.78 -20.16 14.65
N SER A 576 23.25 -19.23 15.48
CA SER A 576 23.85 -17.97 15.00
C SER A 576 25.11 -18.20 14.16
N GLU A 577 25.97 -19.14 14.53
CA GLU A 577 27.16 -19.50 13.75
C GLU A 577 26.77 -20.15 12.41
N ALA A 578 25.66 -20.91 12.38
CA ALA A 578 25.10 -21.39 11.12
C ALA A 578 24.63 -20.25 10.22
N SER A 579 24.06 -19.17 10.79
CA SER A 579 23.69 -17.97 10.03
C SER A 579 24.92 -17.31 9.41
N LYS A 580 25.97 -17.05 10.21
CA LYS A 580 27.24 -16.47 9.74
C LYS A 580 27.89 -17.33 8.65
N TYR A 581 27.91 -18.64 8.86
CA TYR A 581 28.41 -19.60 7.87
C TYR A 581 27.62 -19.54 6.56
N CYS A 582 26.28 -19.57 6.62
CA CYS A 582 25.43 -19.52 5.42
C CYS A 582 25.57 -18.21 4.66
N ILE A 583 25.60 -17.07 5.36
CA ILE A 583 25.83 -15.76 4.76
C ILE A 583 27.11 -15.79 3.91
N LYS A 584 28.23 -16.20 4.53
CA LYS A 584 29.52 -16.28 3.85
C LYS A 584 29.49 -17.29 2.69
N LEU A 585 28.90 -18.47 2.91
CA LEU A 585 28.82 -19.53 1.90
C LEU A 585 28.07 -19.07 0.64
N PHE A 586 26.94 -18.38 0.79
CA PHE A 586 26.18 -17.86 -0.36
C PHE A 586 26.94 -16.75 -1.10
N HIS A 587 27.50 -15.80 -0.35
CA HIS A 587 28.30 -14.72 -0.90
C HIS A 587 29.51 -15.24 -1.71
N GLU A 588 30.27 -16.19 -1.17
CA GLU A 588 31.42 -16.80 -1.85
C GLU A 588 31.04 -17.57 -3.13
N ASN A 589 29.76 -17.95 -3.27
CA ASN A 589 29.20 -18.58 -4.47
C ASN A 589 28.41 -17.60 -5.34
N LYS A 590 28.62 -16.28 -5.16
CA LYS A 590 28.07 -15.18 -5.96
C LYS A 590 26.55 -15.05 -5.90
N ILE A 591 25.91 -15.65 -4.90
CA ILE A 591 24.48 -15.45 -4.64
C ILE A 591 24.38 -14.37 -3.59
N LYS A 592 23.69 -13.28 -3.92
CA LYS A 592 23.50 -12.15 -3.01
C LYS A 592 22.74 -12.58 -1.76
N VAL A 593 23.07 -11.97 -0.62
CA VAL A 593 22.44 -12.30 0.66
C VAL A 593 21.71 -11.09 1.22
N TYR A 594 20.41 -11.27 1.42
CA TYR A 594 19.56 -10.31 2.08
C TYR A 594 19.16 -10.85 3.45
N ALA A 595 19.45 -10.13 4.53
CA ALA A 595 19.12 -10.53 5.89
C ALA A 595 17.93 -9.72 6.45
N TRP A 596 16.89 -10.42 6.89
CA TRP A 596 15.85 -9.85 7.75
C TRP A 596 16.29 -9.96 9.22
N MET A 597 16.21 -8.84 9.92
CA MET A 597 16.59 -8.68 11.32
C MET A 597 15.42 -8.09 12.11
N LEU A 598 15.28 -8.49 13.36
CA LEU A 598 14.29 -7.97 14.31
C LEU A 598 15.02 -7.31 15.47
N CYS A 599 14.44 -6.23 15.96
CA CYS A 599 14.88 -5.54 17.18
C CYS A 599 13.67 -5.35 18.10
N ASN A 600 13.91 -4.97 19.34
CA ASN A 600 12.90 -4.79 20.37
C ASN A 600 12.12 -6.08 20.69
N LEU A 601 12.79 -7.25 20.72
CA LEU A 601 12.17 -8.49 21.18
C LEU A 601 11.88 -8.42 22.70
N PRO A 602 10.83 -9.09 23.23
CA PRO A 602 10.41 -8.89 24.62
C PRO A 602 11.43 -9.14 25.72
N SER A 603 12.52 -9.87 25.47
CA SER A 603 13.58 -10.03 26.47
C SER A 603 14.94 -9.52 26.00
N GLU A 604 14.99 -8.81 24.88
CA GLU A 604 16.22 -8.23 24.35
C GLU A 604 16.70 -7.10 25.25
N THR A 605 17.98 -7.12 25.60
CA THR A 605 18.61 -5.99 26.31
C THR A 605 19.26 -5.04 25.32
N LEU A 606 19.53 -3.81 25.77
CA LEU A 606 20.25 -2.83 24.95
C LEU A 606 21.66 -3.33 24.53
N ASP A 607 22.35 -4.06 25.41
CA ASP A 607 23.66 -4.63 25.11
C ASP A 607 23.55 -5.70 24.01
N GLU A 608 22.54 -6.56 24.06
CA GLU A 608 22.35 -7.58 23.02
C GLU A 608 22.01 -6.98 21.66
N LEU A 609 21.23 -5.89 21.63
CA LEU A 609 21.02 -5.13 20.40
C LEU A 609 22.33 -4.53 19.88
N CYS A 610 23.17 -4.01 20.77
CA CYS A 610 24.48 -3.46 20.37
C CYS A 610 25.40 -4.53 19.80
N ASP A 611 25.44 -5.71 20.43
CA ASP A 611 26.18 -6.88 19.94
C ASP A 611 25.69 -7.31 18.55
N ASP A 612 24.36 -7.35 18.35
CA ASP A 612 23.75 -7.66 17.06
C ASP A 612 24.12 -6.63 15.99
N ILE A 613 24.10 -5.33 16.31
CA ILE A 613 24.52 -4.25 15.40
C ILE A 613 26.00 -4.43 15.00
N ASP A 614 26.87 -4.78 15.96
CA ASP A 614 28.29 -4.96 15.68
C ASP A 614 28.56 -6.26 14.89
N GLU A 615 27.81 -7.32 15.14
CA GLU A 615 27.86 -8.53 14.31
C GLU A 615 27.38 -8.26 12.89
N VAL A 616 26.30 -7.49 12.70
CA VAL A 616 25.84 -7.07 11.37
C VAL A 616 26.96 -6.33 10.64
N LYS A 617 27.65 -5.37 11.29
CA LYS A 617 28.83 -4.70 10.69
C LYS A 617 29.91 -5.69 10.26
N ASN A 618 30.20 -6.70 11.09
CA ASN A 618 31.21 -7.70 10.79
C ASN A 618 30.82 -8.56 9.56
N GLN A 619 29.52 -8.81 9.38
CA GLN A 619 28.97 -9.57 8.25
C GLN A 619 28.74 -8.72 6.99
N MET A 620 28.81 -7.39 7.04
CA MET A 620 28.53 -6.51 5.89
C MET A 620 29.36 -6.80 4.64
N LYS A 621 30.59 -7.32 4.79
CA LYS A 621 31.41 -7.74 3.64
C LYS A 621 30.83 -8.93 2.88
N TYR A 622 29.85 -9.63 3.45
CA TYR A 622 29.19 -10.80 2.88
C TYR A 622 27.67 -10.59 2.69
N LEU A 623 27.12 -9.49 3.21
CA LEU A 623 25.70 -9.14 3.10
C LEU A 623 25.52 -8.09 2.00
N ASP A 624 24.58 -8.34 1.10
CA ASP A 624 24.22 -7.40 0.04
C ASP A 624 23.09 -6.46 0.48
N ALA A 625 22.30 -6.87 1.48
CA ALA A 625 21.32 -6.01 2.14
C ALA A 625 20.92 -6.54 3.51
N VAL A 626 20.46 -5.61 4.35
CA VAL A 626 19.86 -5.89 5.65
C VAL A 626 18.59 -5.06 5.79
N ALA A 627 17.48 -5.69 6.16
CA ALA A 627 16.27 -5.01 6.57
C ALA A 627 15.99 -5.27 8.04
N PRO A 628 16.34 -4.32 8.91
CA PRO A 628 16.03 -4.42 10.31
C PRO A 628 14.62 -3.84 10.56
N GLY A 629 13.81 -4.56 11.33
CA GLY A 629 12.45 -4.17 11.70
C GLY A 629 12.28 -4.14 13.22
N ILE A 630 11.38 -3.27 13.70
CA ILE A 630 10.97 -3.30 15.10
C ILE A 630 9.93 -4.41 15.27
N PHE A 631 10.15 -5.28 16.24
CA PHE A 631 9.23 -6.35 16.60
C PHE A 631 7.86 -5.78 16.99
N ARG A 632 6.81 -6.39 16.44
CA ARG A 632 5.41 -6.08 16.74
C ARG A 632 4.76 -7.32 17.32
N LEU A 633 4.06 -7.16 18.45
CA LEU A 633 3.39 -8.26 19.09
C LEU A 633 2.04 -8.53 18.41
N GLU A 634 2.04 -9.42 17.42
CA GLU A 634 0.86 -9.71 16.61
C GLU A 634 -0.13 -10.68 17.29
N LYS A 635 -1.43 -10.45 17.12
CA LYS A 635 -2.49 -11.38 17.56
C LYS A 635 -2.29 -12.76 16.88
N ASN A 636 -2.72 -13.84 17.52
CA ASN A 636 -2.61 -15.23 17.03
C ASN A 636 -1.18 -15.79 16.95
N THR A 637 -0.21 -15.12 17.54
CA THR A 637 1.13 -15.67 17.76
C THR A 637 1.17 -16.43 19.09
N ASP A 638 2.08 -17.41 19.23
CA ASP A 638 2.31 -18.07 20.53
C ASP A 638 2.71 -17.03 21.58
N MET A 639 3.50 -16.03 21.17
CA MET A 639 3.94 -14.93 22.02
C MET A 639 2.80 -14.03 22.50
N TYR A 640 1.80 -13.72 21.66
CA TYR A 640 0.64 -12.94 22.10
C TYR A 640 -0.29 -13.77 22.99
N ASN A 641 -0.56 -15.02 22.61
CA ASN A 641 -1.51 -15.86 23.35
C ASN A 641 -0.95 -16.32 24.71
N ASN A 642 0.37 -16.43 24.84
CA ASN A 642 1.06 -16.85 26.06
C ASN A 642 2.07 -15.78 26.52
N TYR A 643 1.71 -14.49 26.45
CA TYR A 643 2.63 -13.36 26.66
C TYR A 643 3.43 -13.43 27.97
N SER A 644 2.82 -13.92 29.06
CA SER A 644 3.48 -14.11 30.35
C SER A 644 4.64 -15.13 30.29
N LYS A 645 4.57 -16.14 29.42
CA LYS A 645 5.66 -17.10 29.16
C LYS A 645 6.86 -16.46 28.44
N TYR A 646 6.62 -15.34 27.76
CA TYR A 646 7.61 -14.62 26.98
C TYR A 646 8.02 -13.31 27.66
N ASN A 647 8.01 -13.30 29.00
CA ASN A 647 8.43 -12.19 29.83
C ASN A 647 7.74 -10.86 29.52
N ILE A 648 6.54 -10.89 28.92
CA ILE A 648 5.72 -9.70 28.71
C ILE A 648 4.81 -9.55 29.92
N LEU A 649 4.84 -8.37 30.54
CA LEU A 649 4.05 -8.01 31.72
C LEU A 649 2.74 -7.35 31.32
N SER A 650 2.77 -6.47 30.33
CA SER A 650 1.60 -5.76 29.82
C SER A 650 1.77 -5.38 28.36
N ILE A 651 0.66 -5.20 27.68
CA ILE A 651 0.59 -4.83 26.26
C ILE A 651 -0.27 -3.58 26.17
N ASP A 652 0.19 -2.58 25.43
CA ASP A 652 -0.63 -1.42 25.09
C ASP A 652 -1.67 -1.83 24.04
N ASN A 653 -2.94 -1.80 24.42
CA ASN A 653 -4.05 -2.19 23.55
C ASN A 653 -4.21 -1.24 22.36
N ALA A 654 -3.76 0.02 22.46
CA ALA A 654 -3.80 1.00 21.38
C ALA A 654 -2.59 0.90 20.44
N CYS A 655 -1.46 0.38 20.93
CA CYS A 655 -0.24 0.27 20.15
C CYS A 655 0.51 -1.04 20.47
N LYS A 656 0.36 -2.05 19.61
CA LYS A 656 1.00 -3.37 19.81
C LYS A 656 2.54 -3.36 19.77
N GLU A 657 3.13 -2.24 19.38
CA GLU A 657 4.59 -1.98 19.44
C GLU A 657 5.04 -1.49 20.82
N ARG A 658 4.09 -1.19 21.71
CA ARG A 658 4.32 -0.77 23.09
C ARG A 658 3.85 -1.89 24.02
N PHE A 659 4.80 -2.48 24.73
CA PHE A 659 4.55 -3.50 25.73
C PHE A 659 5.62 -3.34 26.81
N VAL A 660 5.33 -3.79 28.03
CA VAL A 660 6.33 -3.84 29.12
C VAL A 660 6.82 -5.27 29.24
N SER A 661 8.13 -5.45 29.33
CA SER A 661 8.72 -6.77 29.42
C SER A 661 9.98 -6.77 30.28
N HIS A 662 10.48 -7.96 30.61
CA HIS A 662 11.62 -8.12 31.50
C HIS A 662 12.63 -9.16 31.01
N ASN A 663 13.85 -9.09 31.53
CA ASN A 663 14.83 -10.16 31.46
C ASN A 663 15.30 -10.47 32.88
N ASN A 664 15.11 -11.72 33.33
CA ASN A 664 15.42 -12.17 34.70
C ASN A 664 14.85 -11.31 35.85
N GLY A 665 13.72 -10.63 35.61
CA GLY A 665 13.02 -9.80 36.60
C GLY A 665 13.35 -8.31 36.51
N GLU A 666 14.36 -7.93 35.72
CA GLU A 666 14.68 -6.54 35.43
C GLU A 666 13.87 -6.06 34.23
N ILE A 667 13.18 -4.93 34.36
CA ILE A 667 12.38 -4.34 33.29
C ILE A 667 13.31 -3.87 32.16
N ILE A 668 12.96 -4.21 30.92
CA ILE A 668 13.68 -3.77 29.74
C ILE A 668 13.32 -2.33 29.41
N ASP A 669 14.33 -1.48 29.19
CA ASP A 669 14.16 -0.15 28.62
C ASP A 669 13.93 -0.24 27.10
N GLN A 670 12.68 -0.50 26.69
CA GLN A 670 12.33 -0.61 25.27
C GLN A 670 12.47 0.73 24.53
N ASP A 671 12.33 1.87 25.23
CA ASP A 671 12.54 3.18 24.62
C ASP A 671 14.03 3.39 24.33
N GLY A 672 14.92 3.00 25.24
CA GLY A 672 16.36 2.95 25.00
C GLY A 672 16.74 2.07 23.82
N ILE A 673 16.12 0.89 23.68
CA ILE A 673 16.30 0.00 22.51
C ILE A 673 15.86 0.69 21.21
N LYS A 674 14.67 1.29 21.18
CA LYS A 674 14.16 2.01 20.00
C LYS A 674 15.05 3.20 19.64
N ASN A 675 15.51 3.96 20.63
CA ASN A 675 16.45 5.06 20.43
C ASN A 675 17.79 4.57 19.87
N CYS A 676 18.30 3.44 20.35
CA CYS A 676 19.53 2.84 19.82
C CYS A 676 19.35 2.33 18.38
N PHE A 677 18.24 1.65 18.10
CA PHE A 677 17.87 1.22 16.76
C PHE A 677 17.85 2.41 15.79
N GLN A 678 17.20 3.50 16.18
CA GLN A 678 17.12 4.71 15.37
C GLN A 678 18.46 5.44 15.23
N GLY A 679 19.21 5.61 16.32
CA GLY A 679 20.45 6.40 16.34
C GLY A 679 21.70 5.66 15.86
N ARG A 680 21.71 4.33 15.87
CA ARG A 680 22.88 3.50 15.49
C ARG A 680 22.60 2.54 14.36
N TYR A 681 21.58 1.70 14.48
CA TYR A 681 21.32 0.65 13.49
C TYR A 681 20.83 1.26 12.17
N VAL A 682 19.92 2.23 12.28
CA VAL A 682 19.40 3.03 11.19
C VAL A 682 20.49 3.59 10.25
N PRO A 683 21.26 4.57 10.75
CA PRO A 683 22.35 5.20 10.03
C PRO A 683 23.38 4.21 9.52
N LEU A 684 23.64 3.14 10.27
CA LEU A 684 24.53 2.07 9.83
C LEU A 684 24.01 1.47 8.52
N ILE A 685 22.76 1.02 8.46
CA ILE A 685 22.21 0.47 7.23
C ILE A 685 22.19 1.52 6.12
N SER A 686 21.72 2.74 6.39
CA SER A 686 21.67 3.80 5.37
C SER A 686 23.05 4.13 4.77
N LYS A 687 24.13 4.08 5.55
CA LYS A 687 25.49 4.33 5.09
C LYS A 687 26.01 3.29 4.08
N TYR A 688 25.67 2.02 4.31
CA TYR A 688 26.19 0.90 3.50
C TYR A 688 25.21 0.43 2.42
N PHE A 689 23.93 0.73 2.59
CA PHE A 689 22.81 0.16 1.83
C PHE A 689 21.84 1.28 1.43
N PHE A 690 22.36 2.28 0.71
CA PHE A 690 21.68 3.53 0.34
C PHE A 690 20.29 3.34 -0.31
N SER A 691 20.04 2.18 -0.94
CA SER A 691 18.80 1.91 -1.69
C SER A 691 17.89 0.81 -1.12
N CYS A 692 18.37 -0.10 -0.25
CA CYS A 692 17.79 -1.45 -0.16
C CYS A 692 16.28 -1.58 0.10
N ASN A 693 15.50 -1.66 -0.97
CA ASN A 693 14.41 -2.62 -1.10
C ASN A 693 14.98 -3.95 -1.63
N ARG A 694 14.27 -5.08 -1.40
CA ARG A 694 14.65 -6.42 -1.89
C ARG A 694 14.86 -6.47 -3.41
N TYR A 695 14.24 -5.56 -4.16
CA TYR A 695 14.38 -5.47 -5.60
C TYR A 695 15.64 -4.72 -6.05
N ASP A 696 16.14 -3.76 -5.28
CA ASP A 696 17.36 -3.02 -5.66
C ASP A 696 18.59 -3.93 -5.66
N VAL A 697 18.64 -4.84 -4.68
CA VAL A 697 19.67 -5.88 -4.60
C VAL A 697 19.61 -6.80 -5.81
N TYR A 698 18.40 -7.09 -6.29
CA TYR A 698 18.22 -7.98 -7.43
C TYR A 698 18.66 -7.34 -8.77
N PHE A 699 18.45 -6.04 -8.94
CA PHE A 699 18.66 -5.35 -10.22
C PHE A 699 19.95 -4.55 -10.34
N SER A 700 20.63 -4.28 -9.22
CA SER A 700 21.99 -3.71 -9.22
C SER A 700 22.98 -4.65 -9.91
N LYS A 701 23.68 -4.11 -10.92
CA LYS A 701 24.73 -4.83 -11.68
C LYS A 701 25.94 -5.19 -10.83
#